data_AF-A0A087DI97-F1
#
_entry.id   AF-A0A087DI97-F1
#
_cell.length_a   1.000
_cell.length_b   1.000
_cell.length_c   1.000
_cell.angle_alpha   90.00
_cell.angle_beta   90.00
_cell.angle_gamma   90.00
#
_symmetry.space_group_name_H-M   'P 1'
#
loop_
_entity.id
_entity.type
_entity.pdbx_description
1 polymer ?
#
loop_
_entity_poly.entity_id
_entity_poly.type
_entity_poly.pdbx_seq_one_letter_code
_entity_poly.pdbx_strand_id
1 'polypeptide(L)'
;MGTWKRKTIGLVASVATLAAGLMLPMTAVAADGTTSNVPQPLIHYSFDAAPSGNGKTIANEGTAANSDATLNGDATFANGQINLTGSQSIQVPTTAIKDQKDVTVSIWLKNNYGNGNVAAAYIGNGATKNGYFLLNPANPSGYVKSVMTTATAAAPNTSPWGTEVGPAATNAATTGAKATNALALYTTVIDGTDGTMSVYLNGQPVGDTTYTIPAGGLTNYGDLVAYIAKSSYADPNTKIDVDDYAVYGTALTADDVAGLYSVEALDKAGAAVAAAVPSSATEDFTLPVATAGATVAWKSDSAAIVVDDATGKATVTRPAATAGDATVTLTATFTLDGATKTATYTVTVPKQPSDGDKAQADLDAIAIESADDVRSNISLPVTGGNGSTIAWEVTGGKDVAAVGKVTDKRFVTIDVKRPAAGKKAASVTLKATVTNGAATLTKDYTIEIQPMPAAEEKDEAYVWAFFTGEGAGAEKISLAASKGNDALDWNTLNGGQPLFTSEFGEKGLRDPFIIRSKDGDKFYMLATDLKIAGRAGGFDSGQRNGSRYIEVWKSDDLVNWTKQSHVKVSSDYAGNTWAPEAYWDEEIGKYVVYWASNMYDTTDDSLSVRTHVTYNQMIYVTTDDFVHFSDPKAWVNVNQGQGKGMIDATIAKENGVYYRFYKDESQMRIREEKSTELLATIGSDTTPGMLPKTPGLAASNQWTLVKENIGNGQNNQYGGTFTSGEGPSVFPANDGDVNFANGDSHWYLFIDQPSYHGGPNHYIGFKVNDLATGDVTSVKYKNLPTNADGGKPRHGTVVPVTRAQYQKVLESYAPAVAVKSVGALGAVETTVGEDPTAKLPATVHLTHADGSEADVDVKWNAVDAKDYAKTGTFTVKGVAQDDSRMPVEATVTVNGIDISGAVVKLAQTEYTADGAAKEPAVESVTLADGVTVLGAGDYTVAYADNVEPGTATVTVTGAGKYSGTVKATFTIKPGEAVADKSELQKLYDQVKGYKESDYQSGWAAFAAARDKAYQVLQSGTATKDEVSAALADLKAASGGLVKKSAPNKGSGSAGVGGSGLSATGSAVTGVAVFAVVALAAGIALTARRKRRA
;
A
#
# COMPACT_ATOMS: atom_id res chain seq x y z
N MET A 1 28.35 -7.49 -13.95
CA MET A 1 29.26 -7.11 -12.85
C MET A 1 29.37 -5.59 -12.82
N GLY A 2 29.20 -4.97 -11.66
CA GLY A 2 29.34 -3.52 -11.48
C GLY A 2 29.25 -3.20 -9.99
N THR A 3 30.27 -2.54 -9.43
CA THR A 3 30.47 -2.44 -7.98
C THR A 3 29.70 -1.27 -7.36
N TRP A 4 28.57 -1.58 -6.71
CA TRP A 4 27.86 -0.60 -5.88
C TRP A 4 28.68 -0.22 -4.64
N LYS A 5 29.03 1.07 -4.53
CA LYS A 5 29.59 1.64 -3.30
C LYS A 5 28.48 1.78 -2.26
N ARG A 6 28.54 1.01 -1.17
CA ARG A 6 27.72 1.28 0.02
C ARG A 6 28.06 2.68 0.55
N LYS A 7 27.09 3.60 0.58
CA LYS A 7 27.17 4.80 1.41
C LYS A 7 26.85 4.38 2.85
N THR A 8 27.81 4.48 3.76
CA THR A 8 27.56 4.33 5.18
C THR A 8 26.67 5.47 5.65
N ILE A 9 25.55 5.16 6.30
CA ILE A 9 24.72 6.17 6.96
C ILE A 9 25.50 6.70 8.16
N GLY A 10 25.64 8.02 8.27
CA GLY A 10 26.31 8.65 9.40
C GLY A 10 25.44 8.53 10.65
N LEU A 11 25.89 7.74 11.63
CA LEU A 11 25.28 7.70 12.95
C LEU A 11 25.44 9.08 13.60
N VAL A 12 24.34 9.80 13.85
CA VAL A 12 24.38 11.05 14.62
C VAL A 12 24.71 10.70 16.05
N ALA A 13 25.95 10.95 16.46
CA ALA A 13 26.41 10.72 17.82
C ALA A 13 25.82 11.79 18.76
N SER A 14 24.72 11.45 19.43
CA SER A 14 24.17 12.25 20.52
C SER A 14 25.26 12.51 21.55
N VAL A 15 25.55 13.79 21.85
CA VAL A 15 26.53 14.16 22.87
C VAL A 15 25.92 13.88 24.23
N ALA A 16 26.13 12.66 24.74
CA ALA A 16 25.77 12.29 26.09
C ALA A 16 26.63 13.08 27.07
N THR A 17 26.04 14.11 27.70
CA THR A 17 26.70 14.89 28.76
C THR A 17 27.07 13.95 29.90
N LEU A 18 28.37 13.72 30.08
CA LEU A 18 28.89 12.67 30.98
C LEU A 18 28.77 13.08 32.46
N ALA A 19 27.55 13.09 32.98
CA ALA A 19 27.26 13.24 34.40
C ALA A 19 27.73 11.98 35.15
N ALA A 20 29.01 11.95 35.52
CA ALA A 20 29.62 10.88 36.31
C ALA A 20 29.16 10.94 37.78
N GLY A 21 27.87 10.69 38.01
CA GLY A 21 27.34 10.42 39.34
C GLY A 21 27.99 9.16 39.90
N LEU A 22 28.58 9.25 41.09
CA LEU A 22 29.11 8.07 41.77
C LEU A 22 27.94 7.14 42.10
N MET A 23 27.96 5.93 41.53
CA MET A 23 27.17 4.82 42.05
C MET A 23 27.74 4.42 43.42
N LEU A 24 27.30 5.11 44.47
CA LEU A 24 27.35 4.57 45.81
C LEU A 24 26.43 3.33 45.83
N PRO A 25 26.91 2.14 46.21
CA PRO A 25 26.02 1.00 46.38
C PRO A 25 25.00 1.34 47.47
N MET A 26 23.73 0.98 47.25
CA MET A 26 22.69 1.08 48.28
C MET A 26 22.93 0.02 49.36
N THR A 27 23.88 0.27 50.25
CA THR A 27 24.06 -0.51 51.46
C THR A 27 22.92 -0.21 52.42
N ALA A 28 21.91 -1.09 52.45
CA ALA A 28 20.91 -1.07 53.50
C ALA A 28 21.60 -1.28 54.85
N VAL A 29 21.73 -0.22 55.64
CA VAL A 29 22.32 -0.29 56.98
C VAL A 29 21.29 -0.88 57.92
N ALA A 30 21.27 -2.21 58.02
CA ALA A 30 20.53 -2.90 59.05
C ALA A 30 21.08 -2.49 60.42
N ALA A 31 20.21 -1.94 61.27
CA ALA A 31 20.51 -1.75 62.68
C ALA A 31 20.08 -3.03 63.42
N ASP A 32 20.99 -4.00 63.53
CA ASP A 32 20.71 -5.30 64.15
C ASP A 32 20.38 -5.15 65.64
N GLY A 33 19.08 -5.06 65.95
CA GLY A 33 18.54 -5.02 67.31
C GLY A 33 18.20 -6.40 67.88
N THR A 34 18.23 -7.45 67.06
CA THR A 34 17.79 -8.81 67.41
C THR A 34 18.97 -9.79 67.41
N THR A 35 19.66 -9.88 68.54
CA THR A 35 20.60 -10.98 68.80
C THR A 35 19.82 -12.29 68.95
N SER A 36 19.75 -13.08 67.88
CA SER A 36 19.20 -14.43 67.95
C SER A 36 20.06 -15.30 68.86
N ASN A 37 19.43 -16.03 69.78
CA ASN A 37 20.11 -17.01 70.65
C ASN A 37 20.25 -18.39 69.98
N VAL A 38 19.71 -18.56 68.76
CA VAL A 38 19.75 -19.84 68.03
C VAL A 38 21.21 -20.25 67.78
N PRO A 39 21.61 -21.49 68.16
CA PRO A 39 22.95 -22.01 67.89
C PRO A 39 23.30 -21.98 66.40
N GLN A 40 24.58 -21.81 66.08
CA GLN A 40 25.05 -21.91 64.69
C GLN A 40 24.84 -23.34 64.13
N PRO A 41 24.36 -23.51 62.89
CA PRO A 41 24.13 -24.82 62.30
C PRO A 41 25.44 -25.59 62.05
N LEU A 42 25.34 -26.92 61.95
CA LEU A 42 26.44 -27.78 61.48
C LEU A 42 26.54 -27.72 59.95
N ILE A 43 25.38 -27.83 59.28
CA ILE A 43 25.23 -27.78 57.83
C ILE A 43 24.30 -26.62 57.50
N HIS A 44 24.66 -25.77 56.56
CA HIS A 44 23.86 -24.64 56.07
C HIS A 44 24.16 -24.38 54.60
N TYR A 45 23.11 -24.25 53.80
CA TYR A 45 23.18 -23.92 52.37
C TYR A 45 22.22 -22.76 52.08
N SER A 46 22.77 -21.56 51.84
CA SER A 46 22.04 -20.32 51.54
C SER A 46 21.51 -20.23 50.10
N PHE A 47 22.12 -20.99 49.17
CA PHE A 47 21.90 -20.90 47.72
C PHE A 47 22.09 -19.50 47.08
N ASP A 48 22.56 -18.49 47.83
CA ASP A 48 22.85 -17.12 47.36
C ASP A 48 23.93 -17.08 46.26
N ALA A 49 24.86 -18.03 46.29
CA ALA A 49 25.90 -18.20 45.29
C ALA A 49 25.70 -19.48 44.46
N ALA A 50 25.85 -19.36 43.15
CA ALA A 50 25.83 -20.52 42.24
C ALA A 50 27.04 -21.46 42.48
N PRO A 51 26.88 -22.79 42.30
CA PRO A 51 27.91 -23.79 42.55
C PRO A 51 29.27 -23.49 41.91
N SER A 52 30.33 -23.54 42.73
CA SER A 52 31.70 -23.31 42.27
C SER A 52 32.33 -24.54 41.61
N GLY A 53 33.44 -24.35 40.90
CA GLY A 53 34.18 -25.43 40.24
C GLY A 53 33.38 -26.12 39.13
N ASN A 54 33.15 -27.43 39.28
CA ASN A 54 32.53 -28.27 38.24
C ASN A 54 31.00 -28.06 38.08
N GLY A 55 30.41 -27.02 38.68
CA GLY A 55 28.97 -26.72 38.61
C GLY A 55 28.08 -27.70 39.38
N LYS A 56 28.65 -28.44 40.35
CA LYS A 56 27.96 -29.51 41.10
C LYS A 56 28.14 -29.44 42.62
N THR A 57 28.96 -28.52 43.14
CA THR A 57 29.28 -28.44 44.57
C THR A 57 28.66 -27.19 45.19
N ILE A 58 27.83 -27.40 46.22
CA ILE A 58 27.21 -26.37 47.05
C ILE A 58 28.03 -26.30 48.34
N ALA A 59 28.64 -25.16 48.62
CA ALA A 59 29.51 -25.00 49.79
C ALA A 59 28.70 -25.05 51.10
N ASN A 60 29.27 -25.64 52.15
CA ASN A 60 28.69 -25.53 53.49
C ASN A 60 29.08 -24.20 54.14
N GLU A 61 28.08 -23.42 54.57
CA GLU A 61 28.26 -22.21 55.37
C GLU A 61 28.17 -22.49 56.88
N GLY A 62 27.70 -23.69 57.25
CA GLY A 62 27.64 -24.16 58.63
C GLY A 62 29.00 -24.59 59.20
N THR A 63 29.02 -24.81 60.51
CA THR A 63 30.26 -25.04 61.29
C THR A 63 31.01 -26.35 60.99
N ALA A 64 30.42 -27.30 60.26
CA ALA A 64 31.03 -28.61 60.00
C ALA A 64 31.89 -28.64 58.73
N ALA A 65 33.20 -28.86 58.90
CA ALA A 65 34.14 -29.08 57.80
C ALA A 65 33.79 -30.32 56.96
N ASN A 66 34.17 -30.32 55.68
CA ASN A 66 33.94 -31.41 54.71
C ASN A 66 32.47 -31.80 54.51
N SER A 67 31.55 -30.83 54.67
CA SER A 67 30.10 -31.06 54.59
C SER A 67 29.45 -30.40 53.36
N ASP A 68 30.22 -30.10 52.31
CA ASP A 68 29.72 -29.52 51.06
C ASP A 68 28.74 -30.47 50.34
N ALA A 69 27.59 -29.95 49.91
CA ALA A 69 26.57 -30.69 49.21
C ALA A 69 26.92 -30.95 47.73
N THR A 70 26.43 -32.06 47.19
CA THR A 70 26.58 -32.43 45.77
C THR A 70 25.23 -32.36 45.03
N LEU A 71 25.11 -31.45 44.07
CA LEU A 71 23.98 -31.33 43.17
C LEU A 71 24.05 -32.38 42.05
N ASN A 72 23.02 -33.21 41.95
CA ASN A 72 22.79 -34.14 40.85
C ASN A 72 21.76 -33.54 39.89
N GLY A 73 22.02 -33.60 38.58
CA GLY A 73 21.25 -32.86 37.57
C GLY A 73 21.71 -31.39 37.45
N ASP A 74 21.02 -30.62 36.61
CA ASP A 74 21.29 -29.20 36.36
C ASP A 74 20.09 -28.36 36.86
N ALA A 75 20.35 -27.30 37.61
CA ALA A 75 19.35 -26.45 38.27
C ALA A 75 19.62 -24.97 37.99
N THR A 76 18.59 -24.12 38.10
CA THR A 76 18.75 -22.66 38.02
C THR A 76 18.84 -22.06 39.43
N PHE A 77 19.64 -20.99 39.54
CA PHE A 77 19.86 -20.22 40.77
C PHE A 77 19.45 -18.78 40.51
N ALA A 78 18.56 -18.22 41.33
CA ALA A 78 18.11 -16.83 41.23
C ALA A 78 17.56 -16.35 42.59
N ASN A 79 17.85 -15.11 42.97
CA ASN A 79 17.27 -14.46 44.16
C ASN A 79 17.41 -15.27 45.47
N GLY A 80 18.57 -15.90 45.71
CA GLY A 80 18.80 -16.78 46.87
C GLY A 80 18.20 -18.18 46.75
N GLN A 81 17.62 -18.55 45.60
CA GLN A 81 16.85 -19.79 45.46
C GLN A 81 17.42 -20.72 44.38
N ILE A 82 17.48 -22.02 44.72
CA ILE A 82 17.68 -23.11 43.76
C ILE A 82 16.34 -23.71 43.34
N ASN A 83 16.07 -23.73 42.04
CA ASN A 83 14.86 -24.32 41.46
C ASN A 83 15.12 -25.78 41.05
N LEU A 84 14.38 -26.71 41.65
CA LEU A 84 14.46 -28.15 41.39
C LEU A 84 13.16 -28.59 40.70
N THR A 85 13.26 -29.03 39.44
CA THR A 85 12.12 -29.33 38.55
C THR A 85 11.72 -30.81 38.51
N GLY A 86 12.29 -31.63 39.41
CA GLY A 86 11.97 -33.05 39.57
C GLY A 86 12.85 -34.01 38.76
N SER A 87 13.94 -33.52 38.17
CA SER A 87 15.02 -34.33 37.59
C SER A 87 16.35 -34.19 38.35
N GLN A 88 16.42 -33.26 39.31
CA GLN A 88 17.57 -32.94 40.13
C GLN A 88 17.40 -33.46 41.56
N SER A 89 18.49 -33.62 42.29
CA SER A 89 18.48 -33.86 43.75
C SER A 89 19.83 -33.47 44.36
N ILE A 90 19.83 -33.04 45.62
CA ILE A 90 21.07 -32.69 46.34
C ILE A 90 21.41 -33.82 47.31
N GLN A 91 22.66 -34.27 47.31
CA GLN A 91 23.19 -35.20 48.31
C GLN A 91 23.93 -34.41 49.40
N VAL A 92 23.58 -34.68 50.66
CA VAL A 92 24.11 -34.00 51.84
C VAL A 92 25.08 -34.95 52.57
N PRO A 93 26.32 -34.53 52.89
CA PRO A 93 27.26 -35.38 53.63
C PRO A 93 26.79 -35.68 55.07
N THR A 94 26.74 -36.95 55.44
CA THR A 94 26.19 -37.38 56.74
C THR A 94 27.22 -37.41 57.87
N THR A 95 28.50 -37.13 57.59
CA THR A 95 29.61 -37.19 58.54
C THR A 95 29.40 -36.33 59.78
N ALA A 96 28.78 -35.15 59.64
CA ALA A 96 28.54 -34.22 60.74
C ALA A 96 27.36 -34.62 61.65
N ILE A 97 26.44 -35.45 61.14
CA ILE A 97 25.14 -35.75 61.79
C ILE A 97 25.00 -37.21 62.25
N LYS A 98 25.79 -38.15 61.72
CA LYS A 98 25.65 -39.60 61.98
C LYS A 98 25.78 -40.03 63.45
N ASP A 99 26.53 -39.27 64.25
CA ASP A 99 26.76 -39.55 65.67
C ASP A 99 25.92 -38.64 66.59
N GLN A 100 25.12 -37.73 66.01
CA GLN A 100 24.26 -36.80 66.76
C GLN A 100 22.95 -37.50 67.13
N LYS A 101 22.58 -37.45 68.41
CA LYS A 101 21.25 -37.84 68.87
C LYS A 101 20.23 -36.76 68.55
N ASP A 102 20.61 -35.52 68.84
CA ASP A 102 19.74 -34.35 68.86
C ASP A 102 20.04 -33.50 67.64
N VAL A 103 19.06 -33.36 66.76
CA VAL A 103 19.22 -32.77 65.43
C VAL A 103 17.98 -31.97 65.07
N THR A 104 18.15 -30.71 64.66
CA THR A 104 17.05 -29.94 64.07
C THR A 104 17.33 -29.74 62.59
N VAL A 105 16.40 -30.16 61.73
CA VAL A 105 16.44 -29.93 60.28
C VAL A 105 15.48 -28.80 59.95
N SER A 106 15.96 -27.74 59.30
CA SER A 106 15.16 -26.59 58.86
C SER A 106 15.34 -26.37 57.36
N ILE A 107 14.27 -26.02 56.65
CA ILE A 107 14.32 -25.77 55.21
C ILE A 107 13.28 -24.72 54.81
N TRP A 108 13.73 -23.63 54.18
CA TRP A 108 12.84 -22.71 53.46
C TRP A 108 12.59 -23.28 52.06
N LEU A 109 11.34 -23.68 51.79
CA LEU A 109 10.94 -24.23 50.50
C LEU A 109 9.60 -23.71 50.01
N LYS A 110 9.40 -23.80 48.70
CA LYS A 110 8.10 -23.59 48.04
C LYS A 110 7.71 -24.86 47.29
N ASN A 111 6.53 -25.40 47.58
CA ASN A 111 6.06 -26.65 46.98
C ASN A 111 5.58 -26.43 45.53
N ASN A 112 6.38 -26.84 44.55
CA ASN A 112 6.03 -26.85 43.12
C ASN A 112 5.57 -28.24 42.61
N TYR A 113 5.42 -29.23 43.50
CA TYR A 113 4.92 -30.57 43.18
C TYR A 113 3.40 -30.69 43.41
N GLY A 114 2.88 -29.99 44.42
CA GLY A 114 1.51 -30.17 44.92
C GLY A 114 1.45 -31.29 45.99
N ASN A 115 0.29 -31.92 46.12
CA ASN A 115 0.04 -32.95 47.14
C ASN A 115 0.63 -34.31 46.71
N GLY A 116 1.54 -34.89 47.49
CA GLY A 116 2.12 -36.20 47.19
C GLY A 116 3.08 -36.73 48.26
N ASN A 117 3.31 -38.05 48.25
CA ASN A 117 4.36 -38.64 49.08
C ASN A 117 5.71 -38.54 48.35
N VAL A 118 6.31 -37.35 48.38
CA VAL A 118 7.62 -37.04 47.78
C VAL A 118 8.46 -36.20 48.76
N ALA A 119 9.75 -36.55 48.88
CA ALA A 119 10.64 -36.04 49.92
C ALA A 119 11.25 -34.68 49.56
N ALA A 120 11.00 -33.65 50.36
CA ALA A 120 11.80 -32.44 50.33
C ALA A 120 13.13 -32.62 51.06
N ALA A 121 13.13 -33.31 52.20
CA ALA A 121 14.33 -33.72 52.91
C ALA A 121 14.21 -35.17 53.42
N TYR A 122 15.33 -35.89 53.39
CA TYR A 122 15.44 -37.28 53.85
C TYR A 122 16.76 -37.47 54.59
N ILE A 123 16.74 -38.14 55.75
CA ILE A 123 17.94 -38.58 56.46
C ILE A 123 17.66 -39.98 57.03
N GLY A 124 18.37 -41.00 56.57
CA GLY A 124 18.08 -42.38 56.98
C GLY A 124 19.03 -43.39 56.36
N ASN A 125 18.78 -44.68 56.58
CA ASN A 125 19.61 -45.72 55.97
C ASN A 125 19.30 -45.86 54.47
N GLY A 126 20.33 -46.11 53.64
CA GLY A 126 20.15 -46.42 52.22
C GLY A 126 19.25 -47.64 51.98
N ALA A 127 19.24 -48.60 52.90
CA ALA A 127 18.22 -49.65 52.98
C ALA A 127 17.10 -49.20 53.94
N THR A 128 16.04 -48.59 53.40
CA THR A 128 14.94 -47.94 54.15
C THR A 128 14.32 -48.78 55.27
N LYS A 129 14.37 -50.12 55.17
CA LYS A 129 13.97 -51.07 56.22
C LYS A 129 14.66 -50.88 57.57
N ASN A 130 15.84 -50.26 57.60
CA ASN A 130 16.62 -49.96 58.80
C ASN A 130 16.22 -48.61 59.43
N GLY A 131 15.26 -47.89 58.84
CA GLY A 131 14.67 -46.68 59.37
C GLY A 131 15.14 -45.36 58.73
N TYR A 132 14.32 -44.31 58.90
CA TYR A 132 14.53 -42.99 58.33
C TYR A 132 13.75 -41.86 59.04
N PHE A 133 14.27 -40.64 58.91
CA PHE A 133 13.55 -39.37 58.93
C PHE A 133 13.16 -38.95 57.50
N LEU A 134 11.96 -38.39 57.33
CA LEU A 134 11.41 -37.97 56.04
C LEU A 134 10.48 -36.75 56.21
N LEU A 135 10.76 -35.67 55.46
CA LEU A 135 9.90 -34.50 55.30
C LEU A 135 9.31 -34.45 53.88
N ASN A 136 7.97 -34.47 53.77
CA ASN A 136 7.21 -34.21 52.55
C ASN A 136 6.45 -32.88 52.70
N PRO A 137 6.58 -31.91 51.78
CA PRO A 137 5.94 -30.59 51.90
C PRO A 137 4.42 -30.67 52.10
N ALA A 138 3.76 -31.55 51.34
CA ALA A 138 2.32 -31.79 51.40
C ALA A 138 2.03 -33.26 51.09
N ASN A 139 1.48 -34.01 52.04
CA ASN A 139 1.00 -35.37 51.80
C ASN A 139 -0.16 -35.38 50.77
N PRO A 140 -0.66 -36.55 50.29
CA PRO A 140 -1.75 -36.62 49.33
C PRO A 140 -3.04 -35.87 49.73
N SER A 141 -3.27 -35.68 51.04
CA SER A 141 -4.39 -34.92 51.62
C SER A 141 -4.08 -33.43 51.83
N GLY A 142 -2.91 -32.94 51.42
CA GLY A 142 -2.47 -31.54 51.51
C GLY A 142 -1.99 -31.08 52.89
N TYR A 143 -1.65 -32.00 53.79
CA TYR A 143 -1.10 -31.69 55.12
C TYR A 143 0.41 -31.86 55.15
N VAL A 144 1.10 -31.04 55.95
CA VAL A 144 2.54 -31.19 56.18
C VAL A 144 2.81 -32.55 56.81
N LYS A 145 3.69 -33.37 56.19
CA LYS A 145 4.12 -34.65 56.74
C LYS A 145 5.61 -34.60 57.02
N SER A 146 5.98 -34.71 58.29
CA SER A 146 7.37 -34.91 58.71
C SER A 146 7.39 -36.03 59.74
N VAL A 147 8.18 -37.08 59.48
CA VAL A 147 8.06 -38.34 60.21
C VAL A 147 9.41 -39.01 60.46
N MET A 148 9.49 -39.76 61.55
CA MET A 148 10.54 -40.75 61.82
C MET A 148 9.93 -42.15 61.95
N THR A 149 10.68 -43.19 61.61
CA THR A 149 10.23 -44.59 61.76
C THR A 149 10.71 -45.21 63.07
N THR A 150 9.89 -46.06 63.70
CA THR A 150 10.33 -46.89 64.83
C THR A 150 11.13 -48.13 64.43
N ALA A 151 11.18 -48.46 63.14
CA ALA A 151 12.16 -49.41 62.58
C ALA A 151 13.60 -48.87 62.74
N THR A 152 14.57 -49.73 63.06
CA THR A 152 15.98 -49.35 63.29
C THR A 152 16.95 -50.31 62.61
N ALA A 153 18.25 -50.00 62.56
CA ALA A 153 19.28 -50.91 62.05
C ALA A 153 19.42 -52.18 62.92
N ALA A 154 19.12 -52.09 64.21
CA ALA A 154 19.09 -53.22 65.14
C ALA A 154 17.76 -54.02 65.08
N ALA A 155 16.66 -53.38 64.70
CA ALA A 155 15.32 -53.96 64.56
C ALA A 155 14.68 -53.53 63.22
N PRO A 156 15.14 -54.06 62.08
CA PRO A 156 14.68 -53.64 60.76
C PRO A 156 13.27 -54.17 60.45
N ASN A 157 12.47 -53.37 59.76
CA ASN A 157 11.10 -53.70 59.37
C ASN A 157 10.96 -53.71 57.84
N THR A 158 10.32 -54.71 57.25
CA THR A 158 10.10 -54.78 55.79
C THR A 158 9.10 -53.75 55.26
N SER A 159 8.28 -53.17 56.13
CA SER A 159 7.24 -52.19 55.81
C SER A 159 7.38 -50.93 56.68
N PRO A 160 8.53 -50.22 56.63
CA PRO A 160 8.88 -49.19 57.61
C PRO A 160 7.96 -47.96 57.57
N TRP A 161 7.31 -47.67 56.44
CA TRP A 161 6.28 -46.63 56.33
C TRP A 161 5.04 -46.89 57.23
N GLY A 162 4.80 -48.16 57.62
CA GLY A 162 3.79 -48.52 58.61
C GLY A 162 4.21 -48.23 60.06
N THR A 163 5.45 -47.83 60.28
CA THR A 163 6.06 -47.52 61.59
C THR A 163 6.41 -46.04 61.76
N GLU A 164 5.91 -45.18 60.88
CA GLU A 164 6.07 -43.74 60.96
C GLU A 164 5.44 -43.16 62.22
N VAL A 165 6.05 -42.11 62.77
CA VAL A 165 5.54 -41.29 63.86
C VAL A 165 5.84 -39.82 63.53
N GLY A 166 4.85 -38.94 63.71
CA GLY A 166 4.89 -37.53 63.33
C GLY A 166 3.56 -37.07 62.72
N PRO A 167 3.40 -35.78 62.41
CA PRO A 167 2.22 -35.26 61.73
C PRO A 167 2.02 -35.93 60.37
N ALA A 168 0.75 -36.19 60.04
CA ALA A 168 0.31 -36.78 58.77
C ALA A 168 1.00 -38.10 58.37
N ALA A 169 1.49 -38.88 59.35
CA ALA A 169 2.08 -40.21 59.16
C ALA A 169 1.12 -41.20 58.47
N THR A 170 1.68 -42.11 57.66
CA THR A 170 0.92 -43.00 56.76
C THR A 170 0.09 -44.08 57.48
N ASN A 171 0.38 -44.32 58.76
CA ASN A 171 -0.30 -45.26 59.65
C ASN A 171 -1.31 -44.60 60.62
N ALA A 172 -1.48 -43.28 60.56
CA ALA A 172 -2.29 -42.50 61.50
C ALA A 172 -3.41 -41.71 60.81
N ALA A 173 -4.34 -41.16 61.60
CA ALA A 173 -5.31 -40.19 61.09
C ALA A 173 -4.58 -38.89 60.70
N THR A 174 -4.90 -38.33 59.53
CA THR A 174 -4.21 -37.12 59.05
C THR A 174 -4.68 -35.87 59.80
N THR A 175 -3.86 -35.41 60.74
CA THR A 175 -4.01 -34.17 61.52
C THR A 175 -2.79 -33.26 61.31
N GLY A 176 -2.84 -32.03 61.84
CA GLY A 176 -1.77 -31.03 61.75
C GLY A 176 -2.06 -29.90 60.76
N ALA A 177 -1.03 -29.13 60.43
CA ALA A 177 -1.14 -27.97 59.54
C ALA A 177 -1.29 -28.37 58.06
N LYS A 178 -2.02 -27.54 57.30
CA LYS A 178 -2.00 -27.60 55.83
C LYS A 178 -0.69 -27.06 55.28
N ALA A 179 -0.23 -27.66 54.19
CA ALA A 179 0.89 -27.13 53.43
C ALA A 179 0.49 -25.83 52.70
N THR A 180 1.50 -25.03 52.32
CA THR A 180 1.32 -23.80 51.53
C THR A 180 2.02 -23.87 50.18
N ASN A 181 1.51 -23.09 49.22
CA ASN A 181 2.09 -22.90 47.89
C ASN A 181 3.04 -21.68 47.82
N ALA A 182 3.16 -20.93 48.93
CA ALA A 182 4.16 -19.90 49.11
C ALA A 182 5.51 -20.50 49.53
N LEU A 183 6.56 -19.68 49.53
CA LEU A 183 7.81 -19.99 50.24
C LEU A 183 7.54 -19.99 51.76
N ALA A 184 7.96 -21.04 52.45
CA ALA A 184 7.69 -21.25 53.87
C ALA A 184 8.80 -22.06 54.56
N LEU A 185 8.99 -21.82 55.86
CA LEU A 185 9.96 -22.52 56.69
C LEU A 185 9.36 -23.79 57.28
N TYR A 186 9.94 -24.95 56.95
CA TYR A 186 9.60 -26.23 57.55
C TYR A 186 10.73 -26.65 58.48
N THR A 187 10.44 -26.81 59.76
CA THR A 187 11.45 -27.22 60.76
C THR A 187 11.00 -28.50 61.44
N THR A 188 11.91 -29.46 61.63
CA THR A 188 11.69 -30.66 62.45
C THR A 188 12.83 -30.80 63.44
N VAL A 189 12.48 -30.70 64.72
CA VAL A 189 13.33 -30.93 65.88
C VAL A 189 13.28 -32.41 66.20
N ILE A 190 14.43 -33.06 66.27
CA ILE A 190 14.61 -34.45 66.70
C ILE A 190 15.38 -34.40 68.01
N ASP A 191 14.73 -34.70 69.13
CA ASP A 191 15.37 -34.90 70.43
C ASP A 191 15.58 -36.41 70.63
N GLY A 192 16.75 -36.89 70.22
CA GLY A 192 17.14 -38.28 70.39
C GLY A 192 17.55 -38.60 71.82
N THR A 193 17.86 -37.62 72.65
CA THR A 193 18.23 -37.81 74.06
C THR A 193 17.02 -38.19 74.90
N ASP A 194 15.91 -37.45 74.82
CA ASP A 194 14.65 -37.74 75.51
C ASP A 194 13.69 -38.61 74.66
N GLY A 195 13.98 -38.80 73.37
CA GLY A 195 13.20 -39.66 72.48
C GLY A 195 11.91 -39.01 71.97
N THR A 196 11.97 -37.73 71.61
CA THR A 196 10.83 -36.98 71.07
C THR A 196 11.15 -36.27 69.75
N MET A 197 10.11 -35.88 69.01
CA MET A 197 10.21 -35.11 67.78
C MET A 197 9.12 -34.05 67.72
N SER A 198 9.47 -32.83 67.29
CA SER A 198 8.55 -31.70 67.15
C SER A 198 8.65 -31.12 65.74
N VAL A 199 7.53 -30.71 65.16
CA VAL A 199 7.46 -30.24 63.77
C VAL A 199 6.80 -28.88 63.72
N TYR A 200 7.34 -27.98 62.91
CA TYR A 200 6.92 -26.59 62.80
C TYR A 200 6.81 -26.15 61.33
N LEU A 201 5.87 -25.25 61.06
CA LEU A 201 5.68 -24.56 59.80
C LEU A 201 5.59 -23.06 60.12
N ASN A 202 6.49 -22.26 59.55
CA ASN A 202 6.59 -20.82 59.81
C ASN A 202 6.64 -20.50 61.32
N GLY A 203 7.53 -21.17 62.06
CA GLY A 203 7.68 -21.04 63.52
C GLY A 203 6.58 -21.71 64.35
N GLN A 204 5.42 -22.04 63.77
CA GLN A 204 4.24 -22.54 64.51
C GLN A 204 4.14 -24.07 64.48
N PRO A 205 3.73 -24.74 65.57
CA PRO A 205 3.73 -26.20 65.67
C PRO A 205 2.70 -26.89 64.76
N VAL A 206 3.09 -28.03 64.20
CA VAL A 206 2.33 -28.83 63.22
C VAL A 206 1.80 -30.10 63.91
N GLY A 207 0.61 -30.00 64.50
CA GLY A 207 -0.03 -31.10 65.20
C GLY A 207 0.26 -31.08 66.71
N ASP A 208 0.48 -32.24 67.30
CA ASP A 208 0.89 -32.35 68.69
C ASP A 208 2.34 -31.83 68.83
N THR A 209 2.62 -31.05 69.88
CA THR A 209 3.93 -30.37 69.99
C THR A 209 5.11 -31.32 70.22
N THR A 210 4.86 -32.59 70.56
CA THR A 210 5.90 -33.62 70.79
C THR A 210 5.37 -35.00 70.41
N TYR A 211 6.11 -35.72 69.55
CA TYR A 211 5.84 -37.08 69.10
C TYR A 211 6.91 -38.05 69.65
N THR A 212 6.53 -39.22 70.17
CA THR A 212 7.51 -40.18 70.74
C THR A 212 8.23 -40.99 69.65
N ILE A 213 9.55 -40.90 69.61
CA ILE A 213 10.43 -41.61 68.65
C ILE A 213 11.38 -42.58 69.39
N PRO A 214 12.14 -43.45 68.70
CA PRO A 214 13.18 -44.24 69.35
C PRO A 214 14.28 -43.35 69.96
N ALA A 215 14.54 -43.52 71.26
CA ALA A 215 15.68 -42.90 71.94
C ALA A 215 17.00 -43.25 71.21
N GLY A 216 17.89 -42.27 71.09
CA GLY A 216 19.02 -42.23 70.16
C GLY A 216 18.73 -41.47 68.86
N GLY A 217 17.46 -41.20 68.53
CA GLY A 217 17.11 -40.44 67.33
C GLY A 217 17.67 -41.08 66.06
N LEU A 218 18.40 -40.29 65.25
CA LEU A 218 19.01 -40.74 63.99
C LEU A 218 20.10 -41.81 64.16
N THR A 219 20.78 -41.89 65.32
CA THR A 219 21.86 -42.89 65.53
C THR A 219 21.35 -44.33 65.48
N ASN A 220 20.03 -44.54 65.57
CA ASN A 220 19.38 -45.84 65.44
C ASN A 220 19.43 -46.41 64.01
N TYR A 221 19.65 -45.59 62.98
CA TYR A 221 19.52 -46.01 61.58
C TYR A 221 20.85 -46.47 60.96
N GLY A 222 21.98 -46.42 61.69
CA GLY A 222 23.28 -46.90 61.23
C GLY A 222 23.88 -46.03 60.11
N ASP A 223 24.34 -46.64 59.03
CA ASP A 223 24.95 -45.93 57.89
C ASP A 223 23.94 -44.98 57.22
N LEU A 224 24.02 -43.69 57.55
CA LEU A 224 23.12 -42.65 57.05
C LEU A 224 23.48 -42.19 55.64
N VAL A 225 22.45 -42.00 54.82
CA VAL A 225 22.44 -41.12 53.63
C VAL A 225 21.46 -39.98 53.86
N ALA A 226 21.76 -38.80 53.30
CA ALA A 226 20.89 -37.63 53.39
C ALA A 226 20.73 -36.95 52.03
N TYR A 227 19.51 -36.49 51.74
CA TYR A 227 19.13 -35.89 50.45
C TYR A 227 18.15 -34.72 50.61
N ILE A 228 18.21 -33.79 49.65
CA ILE A 228 17.17 -32.78 49.39
C ILE A 228 16.51 -33.11 48.04
N ALA A 229 15.19 -32.94 47.97
CA ALA A 229 14.31 -33.27 46.84
C ALA A 229 14.26 -34.75 46.41
N LYS A 230 14.67 -35.70 47.27
CA LYS A 230 14.74 -37.14 46.97
C LYS A 230 14.70 -37.98 48.26
N SER A 231 14.26 -39.25 48.17
CA SER A 231 14.41 -40.25 49.25
C SER A 231 15.30 -41.45 48.85
N SER A 232 15.44 -42.43 49.74
CA SER A 232 16.06 -43.74 49.43
C SER A 232 15.07 -44.76 48.79
N TYR A 233 13.81 -44.39 48.58
CA TYR A 233 12.87 -45.18 47.76
C TYR A 233 13.11 -44.93 46.26
N ALA A 234 12.41 -45.69 45.41
CA ALA A 234 12.34 -45.45 43.97
C ALA A 234 11.15 -44.52 43.64
N ASP A 235 11.05 -43.39 44.35
CA ASP A 235 10.04 -42.36 44.16
C ASP A 235 10.51 -41.28 43.15
N PRO A 236 9.58 -40.48 42.57
CA PRO A 236 9.96 -39.31 41.78
C PRO A 236 10.62 -38.25 42.66
N ASN A 237 11.70 -37.62 42.17
CA ASN A 237 12.29 -36.47 42.83
C ASN A 237 11.27 -35.31 42.93
N THR A 238 11.32 -34.59 44.05
CA THR A 238 10.37 -33.54 44.39
C THR A 238 10.60 -32.28 43.55
N LYS A 239 9.52 -31.57 43.25
CA LYS A 239 9.56 -30.24 42.63
C LYS A 239 9.45 -29.17 43.72
N ILE A 240 10.53 -28.44 43.96
CA ILE A 240 10.60 -27.37 44.97
C ILE A 240 11.51 -26.24 44.49
N ASP A 241 11.19 -25.02 44.88
CA ASP A 241 12.22 -24.00 45.07
C ASP A 241 12.73 -24.16 46.51
N VAL A 242 14.05 -24.10 46.71
CA VAL A 242 14.68 -24.09 48.04
C VAL A 242 15.49 -22.80 48.17
N ASP A 243 15.29 -22.11 49.29
CA ASP A 243 15.86 -20.79 49.60
C ASP A 243 16.87 -20.89 50.76
N ASP A 244 16.68 -21.85 51.67
CA ASP A 244 17.66 -22.18 52.70
C ASP A 244 17.50 -23.65 53.12
N TYR A 245 18.61 -24.31 53.47
CA TYR A 245 18.60 -25.61 54.17
C TYR A 245 19.64 -25.61 55.30
N ALA A 246 19.19 -25.79 56.53
CA ALA A 246 20.03 -25.82 57.73
C ALA A 246 19.83 -27.10 58.55
N VAL A 247 20.91 -27.63 59.13
CA VAL A 247 20.89 -28.74 60.09
C VAL A 247 21.73 -28.39 61.32
N TYR A 248 21.06 -28.31 62.47
CA TYR A 248 21.63 -27.99 63.77
C TYR A 248 21.94 -29.28 64.54
N GLY A 249 23.08 -29.35 65.21
CA GLY A 249 23.49 -30.48 66.07
C GLY A 249 22.87 -30.46 67.47
N THR A 250 21.67 -29.91 67.59
CA THR A 250 20.91 -29.73 68.83
C THR A 250 19.42 -29.80 68.54
N ALA A 251 18.63 -30.20 69.53
CA ALA A 251 17.19 -29.97 69.53
C ALA A 251 16.93 -28.48 69.87
N LEU A 252 16.37 -27.72 68.93
CA LEU A 252 15.98 -26.32 69.17
C LEU A 252 14.68 -26.26 69.98
N THR A 253 14.55 -25.27 70.87
CA THR A 253 13.29 -25.06 71.59
C THR A 253 12.22 -24.44 70.68
N ALA A 254 10.95 -24.47 71.11
CA ALA A 254 9.87 -23.82 70.36
C ALA A 254 10.12 -22.30 70.16
N ASP A 255 10.70 -21.63 71.17
CA ASP A 255 11.04 -20.22 71.12
C ASP A 255 12.22 -19.95 70.15
N ASP A 256 13.21 -20.85 70.09
CA ASP A 256 14.30 -20.79 69.11
C ASP A 256 13.77 -20.93 67.68
N VAL A 257 12.86 -21.87 67.42
CA VAL A 257 12.27 -22.10 66.10
C VAL A 257 11.35 -20.96 65.66
N ALA A 258 10.61 -20.33 66.59
CA ALA A 258 9.84 -19.12 66.32
C ALA A 258 10.75 -17.90 66.06
N GLY A 259 11.83 -17.75 66.83
CA GLY A 259 12.83 -16.70 66.64
C GLY A 259 13.58 -16.82 65.30
N LEU A 260 13.95 -18.04 64.92
CA LEU A 260 14.56 -18.35 63.62
C LEU A 260 13.67 -17.89 62.46
N TYR A 261 12.41 -18.34 62.45
CA TYR A 261 11.43 -17.92 61.45
C TYR A 261 11.29 -16.40 61.39
N SER A 262 11.18 -15.73 62.55
CA SER A 262 10.96 -14.29 62.63
C SER A 262 12.10 -13.49 62.00
N VAL A 263 13.36 -13.87 62.25
CA VAL A 263 14.54 -13.19 61.66
C VAL A 263 14.60 -13.44 60.16
N GLU A 264 14.56 -14.70 59.74
CA GLU A 264 14.72 -15.08 58.33
C GLU A 264 13.58 -14.54 57.45
N ALA A 265 12.36 -14.46 57.97
CA ALA A 265 11.23 -13.87 57.26
C ALA A 265 11.33 -12.35 57.14
N LEU A 266 11.84 -11.64 58.16
CA LEU A 266 12.11 -10.19 58.10
C LEU A 266 13.23 -9.86 57.09
N ASP A 267 14.22 -10.74 56.94
CA ASP A 267 15.30 -10.60 55.96
C ASP A 267 14.78 -10.79 54.53
N LYS A 268 14.03 -11.86 54.28
CA LYS A 268 13.41 -12.15 52.97
C LYS A 268 12.35 -11.09 52.62
N ALA A 269 11.66 -10.52 53.60
CA ALA A 269 10.81 -9.33 53.42
C ALA A 269 11.62 -8.11 52.95
N GLY A 270 12.76 -7.82 53.59
CA GLY A 270 13.66 -6.72 53.22
C GLY A 270 14.18 -6.80 51.78
N ALA A 271 14.56 -8.01 51.34
CA ALA A 271 14.99 -8.27 49.97
C ALA A 271 13.85 -8.07 48.95
N ALA A 272 12.65 -8.61 49.24
CA ALA A 272 11.47 -8.45 48.39
C ALA A 272 11.06 -6.96 48.22
N VAL A 273 11.20 -6.15 49.27
CA VAL A 273 10.94 -4.70 49.20
C VAL A 273 12.02 -3.96 48.40
N ALA A 274 13.29 -4.33 48.54
CA ALA A 274 14.39 -3.70 47.80
C ALA A 274 14.19 -3.79 46.26
N ALA A 275 13.59 -4.87 45.78
CA ALA A 275 13.25 -5.05 44.36
C ALA A 275 12.03 -4.23 43.90
N ALA A 276 11.21 -3.70 44.83
CA ALA A 276 9.98 -2.97 44.53
C ALA A 276 10.14 -1.44 44.55
N VAL A 277 11.21 -0.90 45.16
CA VAL A 277 11.45 0.56 45.20
C VAL A 277 12.22 1.02 43.95
N PRO A 278 11.67 1.95 43.14
CA PRO A 278 12.40 2.48 41.99
C PRO A 278 13.51 3.45 42.43
N SER A 279 14.66 3.43 41.74
CA SER A 279 15.76 4.37 42.01
C SER A 279 15.44 5.82 41.59
N SER A 280 14.49 6.00 40.67
CA SER A 280 13.90 7.29 40.34
C SER A 280 12.42 7.18 39.95
N ALA A 281 11.63 8.21 40.25
CA ALA A 281 10.20 8.24 39.96
C ALA A 281 9.76 9.61 39.42
N THR A 282 9.03 9.61 38.30
CA THR A 282 8.37 10.79 37.72
C THR A 282 6.84 10.74 37.82
N GLU A 283 6.29 9.60 38.24
CA GLU A 283 4.87 9.27 38.28
C GLU A 283 4.60 8.41 39.53
N ASP A 284 3.33 8.26 39.90
CA ASP A 284 2.90 7.45 41.05
C ASP A 284 3.29 5.97 40.89
N PHE A 285 3.60 5.31 42.01
CA PHE A 285 3.92 3.88 42.05
C PHE A 285 3.35 3.21 43.31
N THR A 286 3.44 1.88 43.39
CA THR A 286 2.92 1.09 44.51
C THR A 286 4.04 0.37 45.24
N LEU A 287 4.06 0.49 46.56
CA LEU A 287 4.94 -0.20 47.49
C LEU A 287 4.19 -1.35 48.16
N PRO A 288 4.85 -2.46 48.52
CA PRO A 288 4.21 -3.53 49.28
C PRO A 288 3.94 -3.11 50.74
N VAL A 289 2.74 -3.41 51.23
CA VAL A 289 2.31 -3.22 52.64
C VAL A 289 2.44 -4.50 53.49
N ALA A 290 2.71 -5.63 52.84
CA ALA A 290 3.06 -6.90 53.48
C ALA A 290 3.88 -7.77 52.51
N THR A 291 4.85 -8.53 53.02
CA THR A 291 5.63 -9.52 52.24
C THR A 291 6.35 -10.51 53.17
N ALA A 292 6.60 -11.74 52.70
CA ALA A 292 7.18 -12.86 53.46
C ALA A 292 6.51 -13.16 54.83
N GLY A 293 5.25 -12.74 55.03
CA GLY A 293 4.51 -12.84 56.29
C GLY A 293 4.60 -11.60 57.19
N ALA A 294 5.63 -10.76 57.02
CA ALA A 294 5.76 -9.49 57.71
C ALA A 294 4.81 -8.43 57.13
N THR A 295 4.30 -7.55 58.00
CA THR A 295 3.67 -6.29 57.59
C THR A 295 4.75 -5.23 57.36
N VAL A 296 4.50 -4.28 56.45
CA VAL A 296 5.44 -3.22 56.07
C VAL A 296 4.75 -1.86 56.18
N ALA A 297 5.16 -1.06 57.16
CA ALA A 297 4.77 0.35 57.27
C ALA A 297 5.85 1.26 56.67
N TRP A 298 5.43 2.34 56.01
CA TRP A 298 6.31 3.22 55.25
C TRP A 298 6.41 4.62 55.86
N LYS A 299 7.55 5.26 55.63
CA LYS A 299 7.75 6.66 55.97
C LYS A 299 8.63 7.35 54.93
N SER A 300 8.11 8.39 54.32
CA SER A 300 8.89 9.34 53.52
C SER A 300 9.49 10.43 54.41
N ASP A 301 10.68 10.91 54.06
CA ASP A 301 11.29 12.12 54.64
C ASP A 301 10.87 13.42 53.91
N SER A 302 10.20 13.31 52.77
CA SER A 302 9.97 14.43 51.84
C SER A 302 8.59 14.39 51.19
N ALA A 303 7.92 15.55 51.13
CA ALA A 303 6.63 15.70 50.47
C ALA A 303 6.66 15.47 48.93
N ALA A 304 7.84 15.26 48.35
CA ALA A 304 7.97 14.84 46.94
C ALA A 304 7.49 13.39 46.69
N ILE A 305 7.40 12.55 47.73
CA ILE A 305 6.68 11.26 47.69
C ILE A 305 5.85 11.12 48.96
N VAL A 306 4.54 10.98 48.82
CA VAL A 306 3.62 10.69 49.94
C VAL A 306 3.11 9.26 49.79
N VAL A 307 3.40 8.40 50.78
CA VAL A 307 2.94 7.01 50.80
C VAL A 307 1.67 6.90 51.64
N ASP A 308 0.66 6.22 51.12
CA ASP A 308 -0.48 5.74 51.88
C ASP A 308 -0.19 4.32 52.41
N ASP A 309 0.06 4.19 53.72
CA ASP A 309 0.35 2.91 54.39
C ASP A 309 -0.75 1.85 54.25
N ALA A 310 -2.00 2.24 53.98
CA ALA A 310 -3.12 1.30 53.88
C ALA A 310 -3.20 0.63 52.49
N THR A 311 -2.71 1.29 51.44
CA THR A 311 -2.77 0.80 50.05
C THR A 311 -1.40 0.58 49.42
N GLY A 312 -0.34 1.11 50.03
CA GLY A 312 1.01 1.15 49.48
C GLY A 312 1.21 2.22 48.40
N LYS A 313 0.20 3.04 48.10
CA LYS A 313 0.30 4.02 46.99
C LYS A 313 1.28 5.14 47.34
N ALA A 314 2.42 5.17 46.64
CA ALA A 314 3.40 6.24 46.66
C ALA A 314 3.04 7.29 45.60
N THR A 315 2.49 8.42 46.05
CA THR A 315 2.06 9.53 45.19
C THR A 315 3.20 10.52 45.01
N VAL A 316 3.59 10.83 43.77
CA VAL A 316 4.83 11.55 43.43
C VAL A 316 4.56 12.99 43.01
N THR A 317 5.14 13.95 43.74
CA THR A 317 5.06 15.39 43.44
C THR A 317 6.41 15.90 42.96
N ARG A 318 6.58 16.03 41.64
CA ARG A 318 7.82 16.52 41.03
C ARG A 318 8.10 17.98 41.38
N PRO A 319 9.34 18.36 41.79
CA PRO A 319 9.73 19.74 42.03
C PRO A 319 9.49 20.65 40.82
N ALA A 320 9.22 21.93 41.04
CA ALA A 320 9.12 22.93 39.96
C ALA A 320 10.45 23.03 39.17
N ALA A 321 10.38 23.37 37.89
CA ALA A 321 11.54 23.40 36.99
C ALA A 321 12.68 24.35 37.42
N THR A 322 12.38 25.34 38.26
CA THR A 322 13.33 26.28 38.87
C THR A 322 14.08 25.73 40.09
N ALA A 323 13.65 24.59 40.64
CA ALA A 323 14.36 23.85 41.68
C ALA A 323 15.43 22.92 41.08
N GLY A 324 16.13 22.18 41.95
CA GLY A 324 16.81 20.95 41.59
C GLY A 324 15.88 19.74 41.67
N ASP A 325 16.40 18.56 41.33
CA ASP A 325 15.74 17.29 41.60
C ASP A 325 15.64 17.06 43.12
N ALA A 326 14.61 16.34 43.57
CA ALA A 326 14.47 15.97 44.97
C ALA A 326 15.00 14.56 45.22
N THR A 327 15.86 14.42 46.23
CA THR A 327 16.23 13.11 46.80
C THR A 327 15.27 12.81 47.95
N VAL A 328 14.71 11.60 47.97
CA VAL A 328 13.73 11.16 48.98
C VAL A 328 14.20 9.86 49.62
N THR A 329 14.20 9.81 50.95
CA THR A 329 14.45 8.59 51.71
C THR A 329 13.13 7.95 52.12
N LEU A 330 12.82 6.80 51.51
CA LEU A 330 11.72 5.95 51.96
C LEU A 330 12.25 4.96 52.99
N THR A 331 11.68 4.97 54.19
CA THR A 331 11.96 4.01 55.26
C THR A 331 10.85 2.97 55.29
N ALA A 332 11.20 1.69 55.15
CA ALA A 332 10.32 0.57 55.39
C ALA A 332 10.53 0.05 56.82
N THR A 333 9.45 -0.19 57.55
CA THR A 333 9.43 -0.82 58.87
C THR A 333 8.69 -2.15 58.78
N PHE A 334 9.45 -3.23 58.86
CA PHE A 334 8.97 -4.61 58.79
C PHE A 334 8.58 -5.07 60.20
N THR A 335 7.39 -5.67 60.35
CA THR A 335 6.91 -6.20 61.64
C THR A 335 6.32 -7.60 61.48
N LEU A 336 6.82 -8.56 62.26
CA LEU A 336 6.36 -9.94 62.32
C LEU A 336 6.47 -10.45 63.77
N ASP A 337 5.37 -10.96 64.33
CA ASP A 337 5.28 -11.56 65.68
C ASP A 337 5.92 -10.74 66.83
N GLY A 338 5.96 -9.41 66.66
CA GLY A 338 6.56 -8.45 67.61
C GLY A 338 8.04 -8.14 67.37
N ALA A 339 8.73 -8.94 66.56
CA ALA A 339 10.04 -8.57 66.01
C ALA A 339 9.88 -7.48 64.95
N THR A 340 10.88 -6.59 64.84
CA THR A 340 10.89 -5.50 63.86
C THR A 340 12.26 -5.32 63.22
N LYS A 341 12.25 -4.96 61.93
CA LYS A 341 13.44 -4.58 61.16
C LYS A 341 13.13 -3.29 60.40
N THR A 342 14.14 -2.47 60.11
CA THR A 342 14.00 -1.29 59.23
C THR A 342 15.00 -1.32 58.09
N ALA A 343 14.60 -0.80 56.93
CA ALA A 343 15.48 -0.54 55.80
C ALA A 343 15.16 0.84 55.19
N THR A 344 16.15 1.45 54.54
CA THR A 344 16.00 2.73 53.86
C THR A 344 16.38 2.63 52.39
N TYR A 345 15.63 3.33 51.55
CA TYR A 345 15.76 3.32 50.10
C TYR A 345 15.73 4.76 49.56
N THR A 346 16.63 5.08 48.64
CA THR A 346 16.75 6.43 48.08
C THR A 346 16.10 6.50 46.71
N VAL A 347 15.05 7.33 46.58
CA VAL A 347 14.36 7.60 45.32
C VAL A 347 14.71 9.01 44.86
N THR A 348 15.14 9.16 43.60
CA THR A 348 15.29 10.46 42.96
C THR A 348 13.97 10.85 42.29
N VAL A 349 13.40 12.00 42.63
CA VAL A 349 12.24 12.58 41.95
C VAL A 349 12.71 13.72 41.05
N PRO A 350 12.82 13.51 39.72
CA PRO A 350 13.29 14.55 38.81
C PRO A 350 12.33 15.73 38.78
N LYS A 351 12.89 16.94 38.77
CA LYS A 351 12.11 18.17 38.61
C LYS A 351 11.30 18.16 37.32
N GLN A 352 10.26 18.98 37.25
CA GLN A 352 9.51 19.22 36.03
C GLN A 352 10.43 19.80 34.94
N PRO A 353 10.23 19.45 33.65
CA PRO A 353 10.96 20.10 32.56
C PRO A 353 10.65 21.59 32.55
N SER A 354 11.62 22.43 32.17
CA SER A 354 11.39 23.86 32.03
C SER A 354 10.53 24.17 30.81
N ASP A 355 9.95 25.36 30.79
CA ASP A 355 9.20 25.87 29.64
C ASP A 355 10.02 25.80 28.33
N GLY A 356 11.33 26.04 28.40
CA GLY A 356 12.24 25.88 27.26
C GLY A 356 12.39 24.43 26.83
N ASP A 357 12.55 23.50 27.78
CA ASP A 357 12.68 22.06 27.48
C ASP A 357 11.39 21.51 26.84
N LYS A 358 10.22 21.91 27.36
CA LYS A 358 8.90 21.55 26.81
C LYS A 358 8.70 22.11 25.40
N ALA A 359 9.02 23.40 25.19
CA ALA A 359 8.89 24.04 23.89
C ALA A 359 9.85 23.41 22.87
N GLN A 360 11.06 23.02 23.27
CA GLN A 360 12.02 22.34 22.41
C GLN A 360 11.56 20.90 22.07
N ALA A 361 11.09 20.14 23.07
CA ALA A 361 10.56 18.80 22.86
C ALA A 361 9.34 18.80 21.91
N ASP A 362 8.43 19.77 22.08
CA ASP A 362 7.28 19.93 21.19
C ASP A 362 7.71 20.39 19.78
N LEU A 363 8.72 21.26 19.65
CA LEU A 363 9.27 21.71 18.36
C LEU A 363 10.01 20.61 17.59
N ASP A 364 10.62 19.66 18.29
CA ASP A 364 11.28 18.50 17.67
C ASP A 364 10.32 17.34 17.40
N ALA A 365 9.17 17.29 18.09
CA ALA A 365 8.07 16.38 17.78
C ALA A 365 7.26 16.78 16.52
N ILE A 366 7.34 18.04 16.06
CA ILE A 366 6.69 18.48 14.81
C ILE A 366 7.39 17.84 13.61
N ALA A 367 6.73 16.83 13.03
CA ALA A 367 7.00 16.26 11.72
C ALA A 367 5.92 16.68 10.71
N ILE A 368 6.29 16.73 9.42
CA ILE A 368 5.35 16.89 8.30
C ILE A 368 5.54 15.65 7.41
N GLU A 369 4.52 14.79 7.34
CA GLU A 369 4.56 13.59 6.51
C GLU A 369 4.56 13.97 5.03
N SER A 370 5.34 13.26 4.20
CA SER A 370 5.41 13.47 2.75
C SER A 370 5.65 14.93 2.35
N ALA A 371 6.51 15.64 3.10
CA ALA A 371 6.84 17.05 2.87
C ALA A 371 7.34 17.33 1.44
N ASP A 372 7.98 16.37 0.79
CA ASP A 372 8.45 16.44 -0.60
C ASP A 372 7.42 16.00 -1.66
N ASP A 373 6.22 15.56 -1.26
CA ASP A 373 5.14 15.07 -2.12
C ASP A 373 3.75 15.60 -1.70
N VAL A 374 3.64 16.90 -1.42
CA VAL A 374 2.36 17.49 -0.99
C VAL A 374 1.41 17.64 -2.18
N ARG A 375 0.28 16.93 -2.15
CA ARG A 375 -0.74 16.88 -3.23
C ARG A 375 -2.15 17.28 -2.80
N SER A 376 -2.31 17.68 -1.55
CA SER A 376 -3.58 18.10 -0.95
C SER A 376 -3.31 19.21 0.06
N ASN A 377 -4.38 19.74 0.66
CA ASN A 377 -4.27 20.38 1.97
C ASN A 377 -3.55 19.44 2.96
N ILE A 378 -2.88 20.00 3.95
CA ILE A 378 -2.27 19.27 5.06
C ILE A 378 -2.73 19.86 6.39
N SER A 379 -2.93 19.02 7.41
CA SER A 379 -3.18 19.50 8.77
C SER A 379 -1.86 19.53 9.56
N LEU A 380 -1.66 20.60 10.35
CA LEU A 380 -0.49 20.78 11.19
C LEU A 380 -0.89 21.09 12.64
N PRO A 381 -0.14 20.61 13.65
CA PRO A 381 -0.52 20.77 15.04
C PRO A 381 -0.45 22.24 15.49
N VAL A 382 -1.48 22.70 16.21
CA VAL A 382 -1.49 23.99 16.93
C VAL A 382 -1.22 23.83 18.44
N THR A 383 -1.08 22.60 18.92
CA THR A 383 -0.72 22.24 20.30
C THR A 383 0.30 21.12 20.34
N GLY A 384 1.36 21.27 21.13
CA GLY A 384 2.37 20.25 21.39
C GLY A 384 2.03 19.36 22.60
N GLY A 385 2.65 18.18 22.68
CA GLY A 385 2.38 17.18 23.71
C GLY A 385 2.74 17.60 25.14
N ASN A 386 3.69 18.53 25.29
CA ASN A 386 4.08 19.14 26.55
C ASN A 386 3.30 20.43 26.87
N GLY A 387 2.18 20.66 26.16
CA GLY A 387 1.27 21.78 26.38
C GLY A 387 1.68 23.09 25.69
N SER A 388 2.64 23.06 24.76
CA SER A 388 3.02 24.26 24.01
C SER A 388 1.93 24.66 23.03
N THR A 389 1.71 25.96 22.84
CA THR A 389 0.95 26.50 21.70
C THR A 389 1.86 26.56 20.47
N ILE A 390 1.33 26.28 19.28
CA ILE A 390 2.07 26.28 18.02
C ILE A 390 1.33 27.17 17.01
N ALA A 391 1.95 28.27 16.62
CA ALA A 391 1.45 29.16 15.58
C ALA A 391 2.23 28.96 14.28
N TRP A 392 1.53 28.96 13.14
CA TRP A 392 2.11 28.73 11.81
C TRP A 392 2.03 29.99 10.94
N GLU A 393 3.08 30.26 10.15
CA GLU A 393 3.08 31.23 9.06
C GLU A 393 3.62 30.56 7.78
N VAL A 394 2.94 30.69 6.64
CA VAL A 394 3.59 30.48 5.33
C VAL A 394 4.54 31.67 5.14
N THR A 395 5.86 31.48 5.10
CA THR A 395 6.84 32.56 4.91
C THR A 395 7.29 32.69 3.46
N GLY A 396 7.36 31.58 2.71
CA GLY A 396 7.66 31.51 1.27
C GLY A 396 6.63 30.67 0.52
N GLY A 397 6.36 30.98 -0.75
CA GLY A 397 5.35 30.28 -1.57
C GLY A 397 3.90 30.75 -1.33
N LYS A 398 3.70 32.01 -0.92
CA LYS A 398 2.40 32.63 -0.58
C LYS A 398 1.38 32.70 -1.73
N ASP A 399 1.75 32.30 -2.95
CA ASP A 399 0.91 32.21 -4.14
C ASP A 399 0.34 30.80 -4.40
N VAL A 400 0.91 29.78 -3.75
CA VAL A 400 0.51 28.37 -3.81
C VAL A 400 0.10 27.77 -2.45
N ALA A 401 0.39 28.44 -1.33
CA ALA A 401 -0.04 28.01 0.01
C ALA A 401 -0.50 29.18 0.90
N ALA A 402 -1.46 28.91 1.78
CA ALA A 402 -1.92 29.81 2.82
C ALA A 402 -2.18 29.08 4.15
N VAL A 403 -2.08 29.78 5.27
CA VAL A 403 -2.58 29.25 6.56
C VAL A 403 -4.10 29.41 6.56
N GLY A 404 -4.81 28.29 6.59
CA GLY A 404 -6.27 28.23 6.56
C GLY A 404 -6.89 28.40 7.95
N LYS A 405 -8.04 27.75 8.15
CA LYS A 405 -8.74 27.75 9.44
C LYS A 405 -8.15 26.72 10.39
N VAL A 406 -8.24 27.01 11.69
CA VAL A 406 -8.18 25.98 12.74
C VAL A 406 -9.46 25.15 12.62
N THR A 407 -9.32 23.89 12.24
CA THR A 407 -10.43 22.99 11.86
C THR A 407 -10.87 22.08 13.01
N ASP A 408 -9.93 21.78 13.89
CA ASP A 408 -10.09 21.14 15.18
C ASP A 408 -9.18 21.88 16.17
N LYS A 409 -9.46 21.88 17.49
CA LYS A 409 -8.63 22.62 18.47
C LYS A 409 -7.15 22.17 18.49
N ARG A 410 -6.85 21.01 17.90
CA ARG A 410 -5.51 20.42 17.78
C ARG A 410 -4.79 20.80 16.48
N PHE A 411 -5.50 21.17 15.41
CA PHE A 411 -4.92 21.29 14.06
C PHE A 411 -5.35 22.54 13.29
N VAL A 412 -4.42 23.12 12.52
CA VAL A 412 -4.68 24.11 11.47
C VAL A 412 -4.45 23.49 10.11
N THR A 413 -5.38 23.70 9.18
CA THR A 413 -5.18 23.29 7.78
C THR A 413 -4.29 24.32 7.07
N ILE A 414 -3.27 23.86 6.34
CA ILE A 414 -2.58 24.65 5.31
C ILE A 414 -3.32 24.41 4.00
N ASP A 415 -3.89 25.47 3.45
CA ASP A 415 -4.60 25.44 2.17
C ASP A 415 -3.60 25.42 1.03
N VAL A 416 -3.70 24.41 0.15
CA VAL A 416 -2.72 24.08 -0.89
C VAL A 416 -3.33 24.21 -2.28
N LYS A 417 -2.67 25.02 -3.12
CA LYS A 417 -3.02 25.26 -4.52
C LYS A 417 -1.93 24.73 -5.43
N ARG A 418 -2.15 23.53 -5.96
CA ARG A 418 -1.22 22.81 -6.84
C ARG A 418 -0.88 23.62 -8.11
N PRO A 419 0.38 23.64 -8.56
CA PRO A 419 0.74 24.15 -9.89
C PRO A 419 -0.04 23.43 -11.00
N ALA A 420 -0.24 24.08 -12.15
CA ALA A 420 -0.93 23.46 -13.29
C ALA A 420 -0.13 22.26 -13.87
N ALA A 421 -0.83 21.37 -14.57
CA ALA A 421 -0.22 20.21 -15.23
C ALA A 421 0.97 20.60 -16.13
N GLY A 422 2.04 19.80 -16.08
CA GLY A 422 3.27 20.07 -16.83
C GLY A 422 4.10 21.27 -16.33
N LYS A 423 3.74 21.89 -15.19
CA LYS A 423 4.65 22.77 -14.44
C LYS A 423 5.53 21.94 -13.50
N LYS A 424 6.53 22.60 -12.89
CA LYS A 424 7.32 22.01 -11.81
C LYS A 424 6.53 22.05 -10.49
N ALA A 425 6.95 21.23 -9.53
CA ALA A 425 6.57 21.41 -8.13
C ALA A 425 6.95 22.82 -7.63
N ALA A 426 6.26 23.28 -6.58
CA ALA A 426 6.45 24.59 -5.97
C ALA A 426 6.86 24.46 -4.50
N SER A 427 8.04 24.99 -4.19
CA SER A 427 8.61 25.01 -2.85
C SER A 427 7.93 26.07 -1.97
N VAL A 428 7.50 25.67 -0.78
CA VAL A 428 6.82 26.50 0.22
C VAL A 428 7.59 26.41 1.52
N THR A 429 7.75 27.55 2.21
CA THR A 429 8.37 27.59 3.54
C THR A 429 7.31 27.88 4.58
N LEU A 430 7.22 27.01 5.59
CA LEU A 430 6.28 27.07 6.70
C LEU A 430 7.07 27.30 8.00
N LYS A 431 6.78 28.38 8.71
CA LYS A 431 7.41 28.69 10.00
C LYS A 431 6.52 28.27 11.15
N ALA A 432 7.00 27.34 11.97
CA ALA A 432 6.43 27.05 13.27
C ALA A 432 6.95 28.05 14.31
N THR A 433 6.07 28.53 15.19
CA THR A 433 6.38 29.32 16.38
C THR A 433 5.78 28.62 17.59
N VAL A 434 6.62 27.95 18.38
CA VAL A 434 6.22 27.12 19.52
C VAL A 434 6.44 27.90 20.81
N THR A 435 5.39 28.05 21.63
CA THR A 435 5.43 28.81 22.88
C THR A 435 4.85 28.00 24.04
N ASN A 436 5.66 27.79 25.09
CA ASN A 436 5.28 27.16 26.35
C ASN A 436 5.61 28.14 27.48
N GLY A 437 4.63 28.50 28.32
CA GLY A 437 4.83 29.45 29.41
C GLY A 437 5.57 30.73 29.00
N ALA A 438 6.79 30.92 29.49
CA ALA A 438 7.64 32.07 29.16
C ALA A 438 8.64 31.87 27.99
N ALA A 439 8.71 30.67 27.40
CA ALA A 439 9.65 30.33 26.33
C ALA A 439 8.96 30.29 24.96
N THR A 440 9.59 30.94 23.96
CA THR A 440 9.18 30.89 22.55
C THR A 440 10.35 30.50 21.66
N LEU A 441 10.13 29.53 20.77
CA LEU A 441 11.09 29.02 19.79
C LEU A 441 10.48 29.05 18.39
N THR A 442 11.31 29.08 17.34
CA THR A 442 10.84 29.06 15.94
C THR A 442 11.70 28.19 15.05
N LYS A 443 11.09 27.52 14.06
CA LYS A 443 11.76 26.63 13.10
C LYS A 443 11.03 26.71 11.75
N ASP A 444 11.81 26.86 10.68
CA ASP A 444 11.29 26.85 9.32
C ASP A 444 11.33 25.40 8.78
N TYR A 445 10.26 25.02 8.09
CA TYR A 445 10.06 23.76 7.40
C TYR A 445 9.85 24.05 5.91
N THR A 446 10.36 23.20 5.03
CA THR A 446 10.10 23.29 3.59
C THR A 446 9.18 22.15 3.17
N ILE A 447 8.18 22.45 2.35
CA ILE A 447 7.36 21.46 1.64
C ILE A 447 7.40 21.72 0.13
N GLU A 448 7.23 20.69 -0.69
CA GLU A 448 7.14 20.77 -2.15
C GLU A 448 5.72 20.37 -2.59
N ILE A 449 4.96 21.34 -3.12
CA ILE A 449 3.62 21.10 -3.66
C ILE A 449 3.74 20.59 -5.09
N GLN A 450 3.27 19.37 -5.35
CA GLN A 450 3.33 18.76 -6.67
C GLN A 450 2.28 19.36 -7.63
N PRO A 451 2.60 19.49 -8.93
CA PRO A 451 1.65 19.95 -9.94
C PRO A 451 0.43 19.02 -10.00
N MET A 452 -0.70 19.53 -10.49
CA MET A 452 -1.82 18.70 -10.93
C MET A 452 -1.34 17.64 -11.93
N PRO A 453 -1.93 16.43 -11.93
CA PRO A 453 -1.66 15.45 -12.98
C PRO A 453 -2.07 15.99 -14.36
N ALA A 454 -1.64 15.29 -15.41
CA ALA A 454 -2.28 15.42 -16.71
C ALA A 454 -3.76 15.01 -16.60
N ALA A 455 -4.60 15.43 -17.56
CA ALA A 455 -5.97 14.94 -17.62
C ALA A 455 -5.96 13.40 -17.69
N GLU A 456 -6.71 12.74 -16.81
CA GLU A 456 -6.71 11.28 -16.74
C GLU A 456 -7.25 10.67 -18.04
N GLU A 457 -6.68 9.54 -18.44
CA GLU A 457 -7.27 8.68 -19.45
C GLU A 457 -8.58 8.07 -18.91
N LYS A 458 -9.41 7.50 -19.78
CA LYS A 458 -10.60 6.78 -19.30
C LYS A 458 -10.18 5.53 -18.53
N ASP A 459 -10.95 5.18 -17.51
CA ASP A 459 -10.85 3.88 -16.87
C ASP A 459 -11.29 2.78 -17.84
N GLU A 460 -10.48 1.71 -17.95
CA GLU A 460 -10.69 0.58 -18.88
C GLU A 460 -10.73 -0.78 -18.16
N ALA A 461 -10.56 -0.78 -16.84
CA ALA A 461 -10.57 -1.96 -15.98
C ALA A 461 -10.88 -1.56 -14.54
N TYR A 462 -10.81 -2.53 -13.62
CA TYR A 462 -11.04 -2.35 -12.20
C TYR A 462 -9.99 -3.11 -11.38
N VAL A 463 -9.70 -2.63 -10.18
CA VAL A 463 -8.92 -3.33 -9.14
C VAL A 463 -9.82 -3.52 -7.92
N TRP A 464 -9.75 -4.69 -7.27
CA TRP A 464 -10.57 -5.05 -6.11
C TRP A 464 -9.67 -5.40 -4.93
N ALA A 465 -9.82 -4.69 -3.81
CA ALA A 465 -9.25 -5.08 -2.53
C ALA A 465 -10.25 -5.91 -1.72
N PHE A 466 -9.83 -7.02 -1.13
CA PHE A 466 -10.70 -7.89 -0.35
C PHE A 466 -9.91 -8.70 0.69
N PHE A 467 -10.61 -9.18 1.71
CA PHE A 467 -10.15 -10.28 2.57
C PHE A 467 -11.03 -11.53 2.32
N THR A 468 -10.72 -12.68 2.92
CA THR A 468 -11.40 -13.95 2.60
C THR A 468 -12.28 -14.54 3.71
N GLY A 469 -12.47 -13.81 4.82
CA GLY A 469 -13.40 -14.16 5.90
C GLY A 469 -12.72 -14.60 7.18
N GLU A 470 -13.40 -15.44 7.95
CA GLU A 470 -12.97 -15.89 9.27
C GLU A 470 -12.02 -17.10 9.16
N GLY A 471 -10.85 -17.03 9.79
CA GLY A 471 -9.98 -18.20 9.92
C GLY A 471 -8.49 -17.87 9.98
N ALA A 472 -7.69 -18.89 10.30
CA ALA A 472 -6.24 -18.77 10.43
C ALA A 472 -5.54 -18.51 9.08
N GLY A 473 -5.50 -17.25 8.67
CA GLY A 473 -4.87 -16.78 7.42
C GLY A 473 -5.76 -15.89 6.55
N ALA A 474 -7.09 -15.94 6.75
CA ALA A 474 -8.09 -15.25 5.92
C ALA A 474 -8.25 -13.75 6.25
N GLU A 475 -7.87 -13.34 7.46
CA GLU A 475 -7.90 -11.96 7.96
C GLU A 475 -6.64 -11.20 7.47
N LYS A 476 -6.52 -11.10 6.14
CA LYS A 476 -5.44 -10.46 5.37
C LYS A 476 -5.99 -9.90 4.04
N ILE A 477 -5.37 -8.86 3.49
CA ILE A 477 -5.85 -8.22 2.26
C ILE A 477 -5.15 -8.83 1.02
N SER A 478 -5.96 -9.27 0.07
CA SER A 478 -5.57 -9.59 -1.31
C SER A 478 -6.03 -8.49 -2.27
N LEU A 479 -5.41 -8.43 -3.45
CA LEU A 479 -5.92 -7.67 -4.59
C LEU A 479 -6.34 -8.62 -5.72
N ALA A 480 -7.32 -8.20 -6.52
CA ALA A 480 -7.64 -8.77 -7.83
C ALA A 480 -7.74 -7.64 -8.88
N ALA A 481 -7.68 -7.99 -10.17
CA ALA A 481 -7.94 -7.05 -11.27
C ALA A 481 -8.89 -7.67 -12.29
N SER A 482 -9.77 -6.87 -12.88
CA SER A 482 -10.77 -7.38 -13.84
C SER A 482 -10.13 -7.81 -15.16
N LYS A 483 -10.78 -8.67 -15.94
CA LYS A 483 -10.33 -9.02 -17.29
C LYS A 483 -10.76 -7.91 -18.26
N GLY A 484 -10.01 -6.81 -18.25
CA GLY A 484 -10.37 -5.58 -18.94
C GLY A 484 -11.65 -4.95 -18.38
N ASN A 485 -12.46 -4.35 -19.25
CA ASN A 485 -13.64 -3.55 -18.87
C ASN A 485 -14.86 -4.42 -18.54
N ASP A 486 -14.73 -5.28 -17.53
CA ASP A 486 -15.70 -6.31 -17.16
C ASP A 486 -15.65 -6.56 -15.63
N ALA A 487 -16.45 -5.83 -14.84
CA ALA A 487 -16.46 -6.01 -13.38
C ALA A 487 -16.99 -7.38 -12.90
N LEU A 488 -17.37 -8.28 -13.83
CA LEU A 488 -17.85 -9.64 -13.53
C LEU A 488 -16.86 -10.74 -13.93
N ASP A 489 -15.69 -10.42 -14.50
CA ASP A 489 -14.64 -11.37 -14.88
C ASP A 489 -13.30 -10.95 -14.27
N TRP A 490 -12.65 -11.82 -13.50
CA TRP A 490 -11.52 -11.43 -12.64
C TRP A 490 -10.28 -12.30 -12.78
N ASN A 491 -9.13 -11.64 -12.78
CA ASN A 491 -7.80 -12.22 -12.62
C ASN A 491 -7.44 -12.32 -11.13
N THR A 492 -7.01 -13.51 -10.69
CA THR A 492 -6.40 -13.68 -9.36
C THR A 492 -4.95 -13.20 -9.42
N LEU A 493 -4.60 -12.20 -8.60
CA LEU A 493 -3.24 -11.67 -8.53
C LEU A 493 -2.39 -12.41 -7.48
N ASN A 494 -1.08 -12.21 -7.52
CA ASN A 494 -0.07 -12.72 -6.57
C ASN A 494 -0.14 -14.24 -6.31
N GLY A 495 -0.60 -15.02 -7.30
CA GLY A 495 -0.83 -16.47 -7.14
C GLY A 495 -1.85 -16.83 -6.07
N GLY A 496 -2.76 -15.91 -5.72
CA GLY A 496 -3.73 -16.07 -4.63
C GLY A 496 -3.13 -15.89 -3.23
N GLN A 497 -1.92 -15.34 -3.09
CA GLN A 497 -1.34 -15.00 -1.80
C GLN A 497 -1.75 -13.57 -1.40
N PRO A 498 -2.23 -13.33 -0.16
CA PRO A 498 -2.48 -11.99 0.34
C PRO A 498 -1.25 -11.07 0.26
N LEU A 499 -1.47 -9.80 -0.07
CA LEU A 499 -0.44 -8.79 -0.26
C LEU A 499 -0.14 -7.99 1.01
N PHE A 500 -1.11 -7.86 1.93
CA PHE A 500 -0.95 -7.09 3.16
C PHE A 500 -1.27 -7.91 4.41
N THR A 501 -0.50 -7.67 5.48
CA THR A 501 -0.65 -8.26 6.81
C THR A 501 -0.37 -7.17 7.85
N SER A 502 -1.16 -7.10 8.92
CA SER A 502 -0.91 -6.14 10.01
C SER A 502 0.23 -6.58 10.93
N GLU A 503 1.19 -5.68 11.17
CA GLU A 503 2.23 -5.84 12.20
C GLU A 503 1.78 -5.29 13.58
N PHE A 504 0.77 -4.41 13.59
CA PHE A 504 0.25 -3.66 14.74
C PHE A 504 -1.09 -4.21 15.25
N GLY A 505 -1.65 -3.60 16.31
CA GLY A 505 -3.02 -3.88 16.74
C GLY A 505 -3.30 -5.34 17.08
N GLU A 506 -4.46 -5.83 16.63
CA GLU A 506 -4.90 -7.22 16.75
C GLU A 506 -4.19 -8.18 15.76
N LYS A 507 -3.50 -7.64 14.75
CA LYS A 507 -2.75 -8.39 13.73
C LYS A 507 -3.65 -9.27 12.85
N GLY A 508 -4.80 -8.71 12.46
CA GLY A 508 -5.71 -9.20 11.44
C GLY A 508 -6.25 -8.00 10.64
N LEU A 509 -6.40 -8.16 9.33
CA LEU A 509 -6.91 -7.12 8.42
C LEU A 509 -8.21 -7.57 7.78
N ARG A 510 -9.23 -6.71 7.84
CA ARG A 510 -10.56 -6.97 7.29
C ARG A 510 -11.12 -5.72 6.63
N ASP A 511 -12.17 -5.90 5.83
CA ASP A 511 -12.98 -4.82 5.25
C ASP A 511 -12.15 -3.71 4.51
N PRO A 512 -11.21 -4.05 3.60
CA PRO A 512 -10.34 -3.08 2.94
C PRO A 512 -11.07 -2.17 1.94
N PHE A 513 -11.00 -0.87 2.19
CA PHE A 513 -11.55 0.18 1.34
C PHE A 513 -10.45 0.93 0.59
N ILE A 514 -10.60 1.16 -0.72
CA ILE A 514 -9.67 1.99 -1.52
C ILE A 514 -10.43 3.17 -2.13
N ILE A 515 -9.90 4.38 -1.95
CA ILE A 515 -10.37 5.60 -2.61
C ILE A 515 -9.26 6.25 -3.45
N ARG A 516 -9.60 6.59 -4.71
CA ARG A 516 -8.79 7.50 -5.53
C ARG A 516 -8.98 8.93 -5.02
N SER A 517 -7.90 9.67 -4.86
CA SER A 517 -7.92 11.06 -4.39
C SER A 517 -8.74 11.96 -5.32
N LYS A 518 -9.24 13.09 -4.79
CA LYS A 518 -10.04 14.07 -5.53
C LYS A 518 -9.42 14.57 -6.86
N ASP A 519 -8.09 14.52 -6.98
CA ASP A 519 -7.33 14.98 -8.16
C ASP A 519 -6.90 13.82 -9.07
N GLY A 520 -7.23 12.57 -8.71
CA GLY A 520 -6.91 11.35 -9.47
C GLY A 520 -5.59 10.67 -9.08
N ASP A 521 -4.54 11.44 -8.80
CA ASP A 521 -3.15 10.97 -8.86
C ASP A 521 -2.56 10.33 -7.58
N LYS A 522 -3.42 9.86 -6.67
CA LYS A 522 -3.03 9.12 -5.46
C LYS A 522 -4.20 8.26 -4.99
N PHE A 523 -3.91 7.14 -4.36
CA PHE A 523 -4.87 6.20 -3.76
C PHE A 523 -4.59 6.06 -2.27
N TYR A 524 -5.66 5.96 -1.48
CA TYR A 524 -5.62 5.65 -0.05
C TYR A 524 -6.34 4.33 0.18
N MET A 525 -5.69 3.40 0.90
CA MET A 525 -6.33 2.17 1.38
C MET A 525 -6.53 2.27 2.89
N LEU A 526 -7.76 2.02 3.34
CA LEU A 526 -8.15 1.87 4.74
C LEU A 526 -8.47 0.39 5.02
N ALA A 527 -8.31 -0.06 6.25
CA ALA A 527 -8.79 -1.38 6.68
C ALA A 527 -9.11 -1.42 8.19
N THR A 528 -9.97 -2.36 8.56
CA THR A 528 -10.25 -2.72 9.96
C THR A 528 -9.07 -3.48 10.57
N ASP A 529 -8.56 -3.01 11.71
CA ASP A 529 -7.73 -3.81 12.62
C ASP A 529 -8.63 -4.71 13.49
N LEU A 530 -8.81 -5.97 13.07
CA LEU A 530 -9.63 -6.95 13.79
C LEU A 530 -9.14 -8.36 13.50
N LYS A 531 -9.01 -9.16 14.56
CA LYS A 531 -8.67 -10.58 14.46
C LYS A 531 -9.64 -11.44 15.26
N ILE A 532 -10.55 -12.12 14.56
CA ILE A 532 -11.46 -13.10 15.15
C ILE A 532 -10.78 -14.47 15.27
N ALA A 533 -9.80 -14.78 14.41
CA ALA A 533 -9.10 -16.07 14.39
C ALA A 533 -8.30 -16.33 15.69
N GLY A 534 -8.93 -17.05 16.62
CA GLY A 534 -8.38 -17.39 17.94
C GLY A 534 -8.82 -16.47 19.09
N ARG A 535 -9.69 -15.48 18.84
CA ARG A 535 -10.14 -14.54 19.87
C ARG A 535 -11.13 -15.19 20.84
N ALA A 536 -10.80 -15.16 22.14
CA ALA A 536 -11.69 -15.64 23.19
C ALA A 536 -12.98 -14.81 23.25
N GLY A 537 -14.13 -15.43 22.97
CA GLY A 537 -15.42 -14.74 22.84
C GLY A 537 -15.73 -14.18 21.44
N GLY A 538 -14.83 -14.33 20.46
CA GLY A 538 -15.07 -13.97 19.05
C GLY A 538 -15.61 -12.54 18.85
N PHE A 539 -16.53 -12.38 17.90
CA PHE A 539 -17.17 -11.09 17.56
C PHE A 539 -17.89 -10.41 18.75
N ASP A 540 -18.41 -11.17 19.71
CA ASP A 540 -19.04 -10.58 20.91
C ASP A 540 -18.01 -9.88 21.81
N SER A 541 -16.81 -10.45 21.97
CA SER A 541 -15.70 -9.72 22.62
C SER A 541 -15.18 -8.57 21.75
N GLY A 542 -15.13 -8.76 20.43
CA GLY A 542 -14.64 -7.78 19.46
C GLY A 542 -15.45 -6.48 19.43
N GLN A 543 -16.73 -6.51 19.81
CA GLN A 543 -17.60 -5.33 19.93
C GLN A 543 -17.55 -4.64 21.30
N ARG A 544 -16.84 -5.23 22.27
CA ARG A 544 -16.76 -4.75 23.66
C ARG A 544 -15.38 -4.17 23.97
N ASN A 545 -14.34 -4.87 23.52
CA ASN A 545 -12.94 -4.48 23.69
C ASN A 545 -12.06 -4.77 22.45
N GLY A 546 -12.60 -4.57 21.25
CA GLY A 546 -11.84 -4.59 20.00
C GLY A 546 -11.04 -3.30 19.78
N SER A 547 -10.30 -3.26 18.67
CA SER A 547 -9.48 -2.11 18.29
C SER A 547 -10.27 -0.80 18.13
N ARG A 548 -9.59 0.31 18.45
CA ARG A 548 -10.04 1.72 18.27
C ARG A 548 -9.33 2.41 17.09
N TYR A 549 -8.62 1.63 16.28
CA TYR A 549 -7.69 2.08 15.26
C TYR A 549 -8.16 1.66 13.86
N ILE A 550 -7.76 2.44 12.86
CA ILE A 550 -7.80 2.05 11.45
C ILE A 550 -6.37 1.89 10.93
N GLU A 551 -6.22 1.05 9.90
CA GLU A 551 -4.96 0.82 9.23
C GLU A 551 -4.95 1.55 7.88
N VAL A 552 -3.91 2.33 7.62
CA VAL A 552 -3.82 3.20 6.43
C VAL A 552 -2.57 2.91 5.60
N TRP A 553 -2.74 2.82 4.28
CA TRP A 553 -1.66 2.84 3.28
C TRP A 553 -1.96 3.86 2.18
N LYS A 554 -0.91 4.41 1.56
CA LYS A 554 -1.00 5.41 0.47
C LYS A 554 -0.18 4.92 -0.73
N SER A 555 -0.65 5.13 -1.96
CA SER A 555 0.08 4.76 -3.18
C SER A 555 -0.26 5.68 -4.36
N ASP A 556 0.70 5.92 -5.25
CA ASP A 556 0.47 6.66 -6.50
C ASP A 556 0.03 5.75 -7.66
N ASP A 557 0.16 4.43 -7.51
CA ASP A 557 0.01 3.50 -8.63
C ASP A 557 -0.51 2.10 -8.28
N LEU A 558 -1.12 1.95 -7.11
CA LEU A 558 -1.68 0.69 -6.57
C LEU A 558 -0.66 -0.45 -6.39
N VAL A 559 0.63 -0.18 -6.61
CA VAL A 559 1.74 -1.15 -6.47
C VAL A 559 2.72 -0.70 -5.40
N ASN A 560 3.15 0.55 -5.45
CA ASN A 560 4.12 1.12 -4.52
C ASN A 560 3.36 1.76 -3.35
N TRP A 561 3.12 0.98 -2.30
CA TRP A 561 2.42 1.42 -1.09
C TRP A 561 3.41 1.93 -0.03
N THR A 562 2.96 2.88 0.80
CA THR A 562 3.66 3.29 2.03
C THR A 562 3.78 2.11 3.02
N LYS A 563 4.50 2.34 4.12
CA LYS A 563 4.32 1.49 5.31
C LYS A 563 2.89 1.62 5.83
N GLN A 564 2.46 0.59 6.57
CA GLN A 564 1.24 0.57 7.36
C GLN A 564 1.28 1.69 8.43
N SER A 565 0.21 2.46 8.51
CA SER A 565 -0.01 3.47 9.55
C SER A 565 -1.23 3.08 10.41
N HIS A 566 -0.97 2.73 11.67
CA HIS A 566 -1.96 2.30 12.66
C HIS A 566 -2.46 3.52 13.45
N VAL A 567 -3.65 4.04 13.14
CA VAL A 567 -4.11 5.36 13.63
C VAL A 567 -5.39 5.25 14.47
N LYS A 568 -5.36 5.76 15.70
CA LYS A 568 -6.52 5.84 16.59
C LYS A 568 -7.48 6.93 16.10
N VAL A 569 -8.69 6.52 15.71
CA VAL A 569 -9.76 7.45 15.27
C VAL A 569 -10.98 7.41 16.19
N SER A 570 -11.17 6.33 16.96
CA SER A 570 -12.25 6.23 17.94
C SER A 570 -11.86 6.73 19.34
N SER A 571 -12.85 7.28 20.05
CA SER A 571 -12.75 7.63 21.47
C SER A 571 -12.62 6.38 22.36
N ASP A 572 -12.15 6.53 23.60
CA ASP A 572 -12.01 5.39 24.53
C ASP A 572 -13.34 4.79 25.03
N TYR A 573 -14.45 5.49 24.80
CA TYR A 573 -15.81 4.98 24.97
C TYR A 573 -16.22 3.98 23.87
N ALA A 574 -15.45 3.84 22.79
CA ALA A 574 -15.71 2.86 21.74
C ALA A 574 -15.30 1.44 22.14
N GLY A 575 -16.09 0.46 21.69
CA GLY A 575 -15.78 -0.98 21.78
C GLY A 575 -15.20 -1.60 20.51
N ASN A 576 -15.34 -0.93 19.36
CA ASN A 576 -14.80 -1.37 18.05
C ASN A 576 -14.63 -0.20 17.08
N THR A 577 -13.96 -0.43 15.94
CA THR A 577 -13.79 0.51 14.82
C THR A 577 -13.75 -0.29 13.53
N TRP A 578 -14.92 -0.58 12.95
CA TRP A 578 -15.09 -1.61 11.91
C TRP A 578 -15.64 -1.04 10.60
N ALA A 579 -15.18 -1.62 9.48
CA ALA A 579 -15.52 -1.21 8.11
C ALA A 579 -15.29 0.30 7.84
N PRO A 580 -14.02 0.77 7.87
CA PRO A 580 -13.69 2.16 7.61
C PRO A 580 -13.69 2.47 6.11
N GLU A 581 -14.70 3.19 5.63
CA GLU A 581 -14.72 3.81 4.30
C GLU A 581 -14.41 5.32 4.38
N ALA A 582 -14.22 5.96 3.22
CA ALA A 582 -14.07 7.41 3.11
C ALA A 582 -14.73 7.99 1.85
N TYR A 583 -15.11 9.26 1.91
CA TYR A 583 -15.63 10.00 0.75
C TYR A 583 -15.07 11.43 0.73
N TRP A 584 -14.84 12.02 -0.44
CA TRP A 584 -14.42 13.43 -0.55
C TRP A 584 -15.63 14.37 -0.56
N ASP A 585 -15.67 15.30 0.40
CA ASP A 585 -16.68 16.34 0.48
C ASP A 585 -16.15 17.66 -0.11
N GLU A 586 -16.83 18.12 -1.17
CA GLU A 586 -16.47 19.33 -1.92
C GLU A 586 -16.88 20.64 -1.23
N GLU A 587 -17.84 20.61 -0.30
CA GLU A 587 -18.34 21.80 0.40
C GLU A 587 -17.41 22.19 1.57
N ILE A 588 -16.98 21.20 2.36
CA ILE A 588 -16.02 21.41 3.45
C ILE A 588 -14.55 21.27 3.00
N GLY A 589 -14.31 20.70 1.81
CA GLY A 589 -12.97 20.52 1.24
C GLY A 589 -12.12 19.52 2.01
N LYS A 590 -12.70 18.39 2.44
CA LYS A 590 -12.03 17.35 3.23
C LYS A 590 -12.52 15.95 2.87
N TYR A 591 -11.73 14.93 3.22
CA TYR A 591 -12.23 13.56 3.28
C TYR A 591 -13.03 13.36 4.55
N VAL A 592 -14.24 12.82 4.41
CA VAL A 592 -15.06 12.28 5.50
C VAL A 592 -14.74 10.79 5.61
N VAL A 593 -14.24 10.34 6.75
CA VAL A 593 -13.93 8.92 7.01
C VAL A 593 -14.93 8.40 8.03
N TYR A 594 -15.55 7.25 7.75
CA TYR A 594 -16.69 6.74 8.53
C TYR A 594 -16.64 5.22 8.73
N TRP A 595 -17.12 4.76 9.88
CA TRP A 595 -17.03 3.37 10.34
C TRP A 595 -18.13 3.03 11.35
N ALA A 596 -18.28 1.75 11.71
CA ALA A 596 -19.22 1.29 12.72
C ALA A 596 -18.55 1.04 14.09
N SER A 597 -19.22 1.48 15.17
CA SER A 597 -18.73 1.35 16.55
C SER A 597 -19.86 1.15 17.57
N ASN A 598 -19.66 0.21 18.51
CA ASN A 598 -20.41 0.16 19.76
C ASN A 598 -19.87 1.24 20.72
N MET A 599 -20.78 1.97 21.37
CA MET A 599 -20.45 3.07 22.27
C MET A 599 -20.92 2.76 23.70
N TYR A 600 -20.06 3.01 24.69
CA TYR A 600 -20.26 2.74 26.11
C TYR A 600 -20.24 4.04 26.94
N ASP A 601 -20.77 4.01 28.15
CA ASP A 601 -20.75 5.11 29.12
C ASP A 601 -19.46 5.18 29.96
N THR A 602 -18.56 4.21 29.79
CA THR A 602 -17.31 4.05 30.53
C THR A 602 -16.11 3.81 29.62
N THR A 603 -14.95 4.35 30.00
CA THR A 603 -13.65 4.09 29.35
C THR A 603 -12.97 2.81 29.85
N ASP A 604 -13.50 2.17 30.90
CA ASP A 604 -13.10 0.81 31.29
C ASP A 604 -13.59 -0.17 30.20
N ASP A 605 -12.65 -0.89 29.59
CA ASP A 605 -12.89 -1.88 28.53
C ASP A 605 -12.72 -3.33 28.97
N SER A 606 -12.62 -3.57 30.29
CA SER A 606 -12.65 -4.92 30.83
C SER A 606 -14.00 -5.59 30.53
N LEU A 607 -13.96 -6.85 30.09
CA LEU A 607 -15.18 -7.62 29.80
C LEU A 607 -16.03 -7.92 31.04
N SER A 608 -15.47 -7.66 32.23
CA SER A 608 -16.15 -7.62 33.54
C SER A 608 -17.04 -6.40 33.74
N VAL A 609 -16.70 -5.26 33.13
CA VAL A 609 -17.49 -4.02 33.19
C VAL A 609 -18.37 -3.87 31.95
N ARG A 610 -17.80 -4.01 30.75
CA ARG A 610 -18.54 -4.05 29.48
C ARG A 610 -19.16 -5.44 29.30
N THR A 611 -20.19 -5.74 30.09
CA THR A 611 -20.81 -7.08 30.22
C THR A 611 -21.61 -7.55 29.02
N HIS A 612 -22.02 -6.66 28.12
CA HIS A 612 -22.87 -6.95 26.95
C HIS A 612 -22.56 -5.98 25.80
N VAL A 613 -22.86 -6.40 24.58
CA VAL A 613 -22.79 -5.55 23.37
C VAL A 613 -23.92 -4.52 23.41
N THR A 614 -23.64 -3.26 23.03
CA THR A 614 -24.65 -2.19 23.00
C THR A 614 -25.44 -2.22 21.69
N TYR A 615 -24.98 -1.52 20.66
CA TYR A 615 -25.42 -1.59 19.26
C TYR A 615 -24.41 -0.78 18.41
N ASN A 616 -24.22 -1.15 17.14
CA ASN A 616 -23.34 -0.38 16.26
C ASN A 616 -23.99 0.96 15.86
N GLN A 617 -23.25 2.05 16.04
CA GLN A 617 -23.54 3.36 15.48
C GLN A 617 -22.57 3.63 14.32
N MET A 618 -23.03 4.32 13.27
CA MET A 618 -22.10 4.86 12.27
C MET A 618 -21.49 6.15 12.82
N ILE A 619 -20.16 6.19 12.89
CA ILE A 619 -19.33 7.29 13.38
C ILE A 619 -18.55 7.88 12.19
N TYR A 620 -18.23 9.18 12.24
CA TYR A 620 -17.37 9.82 11.25
C TYR A 620 -16.35 10.79 11.85
N VAL A 621 -15.28 11.05 11.10
CA VAL A 621 -14.28 12.13 11.29
C VAL A 621 -14.03 12.83 9.95
N THR A 622 -13.25 13.92 9.98
CA THR A 622 -12.73 14.60 8.79
C THR A 622 -11.21 14.64 8.78
N THR A 623 -10.59 14.57 7.61
CA THR A 623 -9.13 14.65 7.41
C THR A 623 -8.77 15.39 6.11
N ASP A 624 -7.59 16.03 6.09
CA ASP A 624 -6.96 16.60 4.89
C ASP A 624 -6.04 15.58 4.17
N ASP A 625 -5.41 14.68 4.93
CA ASP A 625 -4.13 14.04 4.59
C ASP A 625 -4.06 12.54 4.95
N PHE A 626 -5.09 11.99 5.60
CA PHE A 626 -5.11 10.66 6.22
C PHE A 626 -3.93 10.43 7.19
N VAL A 627 -3.52 11.48 7.90
CA VAL A 627 -2.59 11.45 9.05
C VAL A 627 -3.30 12.03 10.27
N HIS A 628 -3.94 13.18 10.09
CA HIS A 628 -4.61 13.95 11.14
C HIS A 628 -6.13 13.87 10.95
N PHE A 629 -6.83 13.54 12.03
CA PHE A 629 -8.27 13.32 12.02
C PHE A 629 -8.93 14.21 13.09
N SER A 630 -10.11 14.75 12.78
CA SER A 630 -10.93 15.49 13.75
C SER A 630 -11.48 14.57 14.86
N ASP A 631 -12.09 15.15 15.90
CA ASP A 631 -12.83 14.34 16.87
C ASP A 631 -13.99 13.56 16.20
N PRO A 632 -14.24 12.31 16.62
CA PRO A 632 -15.30 11.46 16.08
C PRO A 632 -16.69 11.93 16.52
N LYS A 633 -17.66 11.80 15.61
CA LYS A 633 -19.07 12.20 15.80
C LYS A 633 -20.03 11.14 15.26
N ALA A 634 -21.22 11.03 15.83
CA ALA A 634 -22.27 10.17 15.31
C ALA A 634 -22.81 10.68 13.96
N TRP A 635 -22.75 9.83 12.94
CA TRP A 635 -23.44 10.02 11.65
C TRP A 635 -24.83 9.38 11.67
N VAL A 636 -24.92 8.14 12.17
CA VAL A 636 -26.17 7.40 12.35
C VAL A 636 -26.17 6.71 13.70
N ASN A 637 -26.76 7.37 14.69
CA ASN A 637 -27.07 6.78 16.00
C ASN A 637 -28.54 6.35 16.00
N VAL A 638 -28.81 5.07 15.74
CA VAL A 638 -30.16 4.48 15.87
C VAL A 638 -30.07 3.11 16.55
N ASN A 639 -30.78 2.98 17.67
CA ASN A 639 -30.91 1.72 18.41
C ASN A 639 -32.10 0.93 17.84
N GLN A 640 -31.86 -0.31 17.38
CA GLN A 640 -32.88 -1.25 16.89
C GLN A 640 -33.09 -2.45 17.83
N GLY A 641 -32.60 -2.36 19.07
CA GLY A 641 -32.61 -3.44 20.06
C GLY A 641 -31.19 -3.78 20.56
N GLN A 642 -31.13 -4.66 21.54
CA GLN A 642 -29.87 -5.11 22.12
C GLN A 642 -28.97 -5.79 21.06
N GLY A 643 -27.74 -5.30 20.91
CA GLY A 643 -26.78 -5.76 19.91
C GLY A 643 -27.18 -5.45 18.46
N LYS A 644 -28.00 -4.42 18.22
CA LYS A 644 -28.58 -4.12 16.90
C LYS A 644 -28.65 -2.63 16.58
N GLY A 645 -27.86 -2.19 15.63
CA GLY A 645 -27.88 -0.85 15.06
C GLY A 645 -27.57 -0.88 13.56
N MET A 646 -26.60 -0.04 13.14
CA MET A 646 -26.23 0.20 11.74
C MET A 646 -24.73 -0.01 11.55
N ILE A 647 -24.36 -0.68 10.46
CA ILE A 647 -22.99 -1.10 10.16
C ILE A 647 -22.79 -1.27 8.65
N ASP A 648 -21.54 -1.34 8.19
CA ASP A 648 -21.12 -1.55 6.81
C ASP A 648 -21.74 -0.54 5.83
N ALA A 649 -21.38 0.74 5.94
CA ALA A 649 -21.88 1.77 5.03
C ALA A 649 -20.96 1.97 3.82
N THR A 650 -21.56 2.22 2.65
CA THR A 650 -20.85 2.62 1.42
C THR A 650 -21.64 3.69 0.66
N ILE A 651 -20.97 4.53 -0.13
CA ILE A 651 -21.54 5.77 -0.71
C ILE A 651 -21.32 5.90 -2.22
N ALA A 652 -22.43 6.11 -2.93
CA ALA A 652 -22.47 6.61 -4.31
C ALA A 652 -22.86 8.10 -4.35
N LYS A 653 -22.46 8.82 -5.40
CA LYS A 653 -22.89 10.21 -5.66
C LYS A 653 -23.24 10.35 -7.12
N GLU A 654 -24.44 10.82 -7.41
CA GLU A 654 -24.91 11.00 -8.78
C GLU A 654 -25.82 12.23 -8.86
N ASN A 655 -25.67 13.04 -9.92
CA ASN A 655 -26.50 14.23 -10.18
C ASN A 655 -26.59 15.21 -8.98
N GLY A 656 -25.55 15.28 -8.14
CA GLY A 656 -25.49 16.12 -6.94
C GLY A 656 -26.17 15.53 -5.70
N VAL A 657 -26.67 14.29 -5.76
CA VAL A 657 -27.29 13.56 -4.65
C VAL A 657 -26.35 12.46 -4.17
N TYR A 658 -26.15 12.37 -2.86
CA TYR A 658 -25.47 11.25 -2.21
C TYR A 658 -26.48 10.13 -1.92
N TYR A 659 -26.07 8.89 -2.19
CA TYR A 659 -26.79 7.65 -1.90
C TYR A 659 -25.91 6.80 -1.00
N ARG A 660 -26.48 6.25 0.08
CA ARG A 660 -25.74 5.35 0.98
C ARG A 660 -26.45 4.00 1.12
N PHE A 661 -25.67 2.94 1.04
CA PHE A 661 -26.11 1.56 1.28
C PHE A 661 -25.48 1.07 2.57
N TYR A 662 -26.26 0.47 3.47
CA TYR A 662 -25.75 -0.05 4.74
C TYR A 662 -26.64 -1.15 5.34
N LYS A 663 -26.10 -1.93 6.28
CA LYS A 663 -26.80 -3.03 6.95
C LYS A 663 -27.61 -2.53 8.15
N ASP A 664 -28.89 -2.88 8.19
CA ASP A 664 -29.73 -2.78 9.39
C ASP A 664 -29.72 -4.13 10.13
N GLU A 665 -29.12 -4.17 11.32
CA GLU A 665 -28.94 -5.39 12.13
C GLU A 665 -30.25 -5.92 12.75
N SER A 666 -31.36 -5.17 12.64
CA SER A 666 -32.69 -5.66 13.03
C SER A 666 -33.21 -6.72 12.06
N GLN A 667 -32.96 -6.53 10.76
CA GLN A 667 -33.39 -7.40 9.67
C GLN A 667 -32.25 -8.20 9.01
N MET A 668 -30.99 -7.84 9.30
CA MET A 668 -29.78 -8.38 8.65
C MET A 668 -29.78 -8.17 7.13
N ARG A 669 -30.17 -6.96 6.69
CA ARG A 669 -30.38 -6.63 5.28
C ARG A 669 -29.86 -5.24 4.94
N ILE A 670 -29.52 -5.07 3.66
CA ILE A 670 -29.12 -3.78 3.12
C ILE A 670 -30.33 -2.87 2.92
N ARG A 671 -30.14 -1.62 3.31
CA ARG A 671 -31.04 -0.48 3.23
C ARG A 671 -30.36 0.62 2.42
N GLU A 672 -31.14 1.40 1.67
CA GLU A 672 -30.65 2.53 0.89
C GLU A 672 -31.33 3.84 1.29
N GLU A 673 -30.53 4.89 1.46
CA GLU A 673 -30.99 6.25 1.77
C GLU A 673 -30.28 7.29 0.91
N LYS A 674 -30.90 8.46 0.71
CA LYS A 674 -30.32 9.57 -0.05
C LYS A 674 -30.43 10.93 0.64
N SER A 675 -29.46 11.80 0.38
CA SER A 675 -29.33 13.17 0.90
C SER A 675 -28.62 14.06 -0.12
N THR A 676 -28.85 15.38 -0.07
CA THR A 676 -28.00 16.37 -0.75
C THR A 676 -26.79 16.81 0.10
N GLU A 677 -26.83 16.52 1.40
CA GLU A 677 -25.75 16.82 2.36
C GLU A 677 -25.18 15.52 2.92
N LEU A 678 -23.89 15.26 2.71
CA LEU A 678 -23.21 14.06 3.16
C LEU A 678 -23.21 13.93 4.69
N LEU A 679 -22.94 15.05 5.39
CA LEU A 679 -22.81 15.09 6.85
C LEU A 679 -24.13 15.28 7.62
N ALA A 680 -25.30 15.22 6.95
CA ALA A 680 -26.58 15.16 7.65
C ALA A 680 -26.62 13.93 8.59
N THR A 681 -27.08 14.11 9.83
CA THR A 681 -27.07 13.03 10.85
C THR A 681 -28.44 12.44 11.11
N ILE A 682 -28.47 11.22 11.64
CA ILE A 682 -29.67 10.64 12.28
C ILE A 682 -29.33 10.42 13.76
N GLY A 683 -29.99 11.19 14.64
CA GLY A 683 -29.64 11.25 16.07
C GLY A 683 -28.49 12.22 16.36
N SER A 684 -27.92 12.10 17.56
CA SER A 684 -26.73 12.83 18.02
C SER A 684 -25.79 11.91 18.79
N ASP A 685 -24.60 12.40 19.13
CA ASP A 685 -23.58 11.66 19.91
C ASP A 685 -24.11 11.08 21.24
N THR A 686 -25.15 11.70 21.81
CA THR A 686 -25.73 11.34 23.12
C THR A 686 -27.18 10.87 23.06
N THR A 687 -27.84 10.88 21.90
CA THR A 687 -29.29 10.60 21.81
C THR A 687 -29.63 9.90 20.48
N PRO A 688 -30.12 8.65 20.51
CA PRO A 688 -30.53 7.93 19.31
C PRO A 688 -31.68 8.62 18.58
N GLY A 689 -31.59 8.66 17.25
CA GLY A 689 -32.66 9.10 16.36
C GLY A 689 -33.59 7.95 15.96
N MET A 690 -34.35 8.17 14.89
CA MET A 690 -35.21 7.17 14.26
C MET A 690 -34.92 7.13 12.77
N LEU A 691 -34.87 5.94 12.16
CA LEU A 691 -34.77 5.81 10.70
C LEU A 691 -35.98 6.45 9.99
N PRO A 692 -35.80 7.12 8.84
CA PRO A 692 -36.91 7.59 8.00
C PRO A 692 -37.70 6.38 7.46
N LYS A 693 -39.01 6.33 7.68
CA LYS A 693 -39.85 5.14 7.35
C LYS A 693 -40.75 5.34 6.12
N THR A 694 -40.58 6.40 5.35
CA THR A 694 -41.43 6.70 4.20
C THR A 694 -40.62 7.35 3.09
N PRO A 695 -40.54 6.75 1.89
CA PRO A 695 -39.83 7.35 0.76
C PRO A 695 -40.41 8.70 0.36
N GLY A 696 -39.54 9.63 -0.05
CA GLY A 696 -39.93 10.94 -0.60
C GLY A 696 -40.44 11.99 0.41
N LEU A 697 -40.52 11.67 1.70
CA LEU A 697 -40.76 12.66 2.75
C LEU A 697 -39.44 13.34 3.14
N ALA A 698 -39.27 14.58 2.72
CA ALA A 698 -38.05 15.36 2.92
C ALA A 698 -38.37 16.73 3.54
N ALA A 699 -37.68 17.08 4.63
CA ALA A 699 -37.10 18.41 4.71
C ALA A 699 -35.87 18.43 3.80
N SER A 700 -35.45 19.60 3.31
CA SER A 700 -34.06 19.71 2.83
C SER A 700 -33.12 19.42 4.02
N ASN A 701 -31.87 19.02 3.73
CA ASN A 701 -30.84 18.79 4.75
C ASN A 701 -31.07 17.55 5.66
N GLN A 702 -31.72 16.49 5.14
CA GLN A 702 -31.92 15.22 5.86
C GLN A 702 -31.75 13.99 4.96
N TRP A 703 -31.27 12.88 5.54
CA TRP A 703 -31.31 11.57 4.89
C TRP A 703 -32.75 11.05 4.79
N THR A 704 -33.10 10.56 3.60
CA THR A 704 -34.43 10.06 3.27
C THR A 704 -34.35 8.63 2.75
N LEU A 705 -35.33 7.80 3.12
CA LEU A 705 -35.41 6.42 2.64
C LEU A 705 -35.58 6.37 1.12
N VAL A 706 -34.73 5.62 0.43
CA VAL A 706 -35.00 5.15 -0.94
C VAL A 706 -35.77 3.84 -0.84
N LYS A 707 -35.15 2.80 -0.29
CA LYS A 707 -35.70 1.44 -0.27
C LYS A 707 -35.07 0.57 0.82
N GLU A 708 -35.88 -0.29 1.43
CA GLU A 708 -35.44 -1.30 2.39
C GLU A 708 -35.34 -2.67 1.69
N ASN A 709 -34.52 -3.59 2.22
CA ASN A 709 -34.40 -4.96 1.71
C ASN A 709 -33.82 -5.04 0.29
N ILE A 710 -32.76 -4.27 -0.01
CA ILE A 710 -32.09 -4.28 -1.32
C ILE A 710 -31.66 -5.71 -1.70
N GLY A 711 -31.94 -6.13 -2.94
CA GLY A 711 -31.64 -7.46 -3.47
C GLY A 711 -32.46 -8.64 -2.90
N ASN A 712 -33.16 -8.48 -1.77
CA ASN A 712 -33.84 -9.58 -1.08
C ASN A 712 -34.95 -10.23 -1.93
N GLY A 713 -34.93 -11.56 -1.98
CA GLY A 713 -35.87 -12.38 -2.75
C GLY A 713 -35.39 -12.75 -4.16
N GLN A 714 -34.26 -12.19 -4.62
CA GLN A 714 -33.67 -12.54 -5.92
C GLN A 714 -32.83 -13.83 -5.83
N ASN A 715 -32.53 -14.43 -6.98
CA ASN A 715 -31.62 -15.58 -7.08
C ASN A 715 -30.19 -15.14 -6.74
N ASN A 716 -29.52 -15.82 -5.80
CA ASN A 716 -28.12 -15.47 -5.45
C ASN A 716 -27.09 -15.95 -6.49
N GLN A 717 -27.52 -16.56 -7.61
CA GLN A 717 -26.71 -17.06 -8.72
C GLN A 717 -25.84 -18.30 -8.41
N TYR A 718 -25.88 -18.77 -7.15
CA TYR A 718 -25.12 -19.92 -6.63
C TYR A 718 -26.03 -21.02 -6.04
N GLY A 719 -27.30 -21.07 -6.45
CA GLY A 719 -28.22 -22.17 -6.16
C GLY A 719 -29.24 -21.89 -5.05
N GLY A 720 -29.35 -20.65 -4.57
CA GLY A 720 -30.33 -20.25 -3.57
C GLY A 720 -30.92 -18.86 -3.81
N THR A 721 -31.62 -18.34 -2.81
CA THR A 721 -32.20 -17.00 -2.79
C THR A 721 -31.33 -16.08 -1.93
N PHE A 722 -31.09 -14.84 -2.37
CA PHE A 722 -30.49 -13.81 -1.54
C PHE A 722 -31.54 -13.27 -0.55
N THR A 723 -31.28 -13.39 0.74
CA THR A 723 -32.27 -13.15 1.82
C THR A 723 -31.82 -12.18 2.90
N SER A 724 -30.50 -11.99 3.02
CA SER A 724 -29.78 -11.23 4.04
C SER A 724 -28.33 -11.11 3.60
N GLY A 725 -27.63 -10.06 4.02
CA GLY A 725 -26.23 -9.82 3.64
C GLY A 725 -25.64 -8.61 4.33
N GLU A 726 -24.34 -8.42 4.16
CA GLU A 726 -23.53 -7.40 4.80
C GLU A 726 -22.50 -6.80 3.85
N GLY A 727 -21.64 -5.90 4.35
CA GLY A 727 -20.51 -5.37 3.58
C GLY A 727 -20.82 -4.86 2.16
N PRO A 728 -21.85 -4.04 1.92
CA PRO A 728 -22.14 -3.52 0.59
C PRO A 728 -20.95 -2.71 0.07
N SER A 729 -20.55 -2.93 -1.19
CA SER A 729 -19.58 -2.11 -1.93
C SER A 729 -20.27 -1.58 -3.18
N VAL A 730 -20.49 -0.26 -3.25
CA VAL A 730 -21.11 0.40 -4.41
C VAL A 730 -20.04 1.12 -5.23
N PHE A 731 -20.05 0.96 -6.55
CA PHE A 731 -19.07 1.59 -7.43
C PHE A 731 -19.65 1.81 -8.84
N PRO A 732 -19.21 2.86 -9.57
CA PRO A 732 -19.70 3.12 -10.91
C PRO A 732 -19.16 2.07 -11.88
N ALA A 733 -19.96 1.72 -12.90
CA ALA A 733 -19.46 1.00 -14.05
C ALA A 733 -18.71 1.96 -14.98
N ASN A 734 -17.58 1.50 -15.53
CA ASN A 734 -16.80 2.26 -16.50
C ASN A 734 -17.60 2.49 -17.80
N ASP A 735 -17.29 3.57 -18.51
CA ASP A 735 -17.80 3.83 -19.87
C ASP A 735 -17.55 2.61 -20.78
N GLY A 736 -18.62 1.96 -21.23
CA GLY A 736 -18.53 0.78 -22.10
C GLY A 736 -18.04 -0.49 -21.41
N ASP A 737 -18.34 -0.68 -20.11
CA ASP A 737 -18.24 -2.00 -19.48
C ASP A 737 -19.08 -3.02 -20.27
N VAL A 738 -18.49 -4.18 -20.59
CA VAL A 738 -19.08 -5.18 -21.50
C VAL A 738 -20.40 -5.78 -21.02
N ASN A 739 -20.79 -5.52 -19.78
CA ASN A 739 -22.05 -6.00 -19.21
C ASN A 739 -23.20 -5.00 -19.40
N PHE A 740 -22.95 -3.74 -19.78
CA PHE A 740 -23.97 -2.70 -19.95
C PHE A 740 -24.14 -2.27 -21.42
N ALA A 741 -25.14 -1.43 -21.68
CA ALA A 741 -25.33 -0.83 -23.00
C ALA A 741 -24.49 0.46 -23.12
N ASN A 742 -23.90 0.70 -24.30
CA ASN A 742 -23.06 1.86 -24.54
C ASN A 742 -23.85 3.18 -24.41
N GLY A 743 -23.47 4.01 -23.45
CA GLY A 743 -24.03 5.35 -23.24
C GLY A 743 -24.94 5.49 -22.02
N ASP A 744 -25.27 4.39 -21.34
CA ASP A 744 -25.93 4.42 -20.04
C ASP A 744 -24.89 4.52 -18.91
N SER A 745 -25.05 5.45 -17.97
CA SER A 745 -24.35 5.39 -16.69
C SER A 745 -25.07 4.41 -15.76
N HIS A 746 -24.35 3.40 -15.28
CA HIS A 746 -24.86 2.38 -14.35
C HIS A 746 -23.91 2.21 -13.17
N TRP A 747 -24.41 1.64 -12.08
CA TRP A 747 -23.60 1.28 -10.91
C TRP A 747 -23.64 -0.22 -10.65
N TYR A 748 -22.59 -0.74 -10.04
CA TYR A 748 -22.58 -2.05 -9.40
C TYR A 748 -22.79 -1.89 -7.90
N LEU A 749 -23.53 -2.83 -7.32
CA LEU A 749 -23.62 -3.01 -5.87
C LEU A 749 -23.27 -4.47 -5.59
N PHE A 750 -22.11 -4.71 -5.00
CA PHE A 750 -21.75 -6.04 -4.51
C PHE A 750 -22.15 -6.11 -3.04
N ILE A 751 -22.87 -7.17 -2.63
CA ILE A 751 -23.28 -7.38 -1.23
C ILE A 751 -22.70 -8.70 -0.74
N ASP A 752 -22.02 -8.68 0.39
CA ASP A 752 -21.41 -9.87 0.97
C ASP A 752 -22.50 -10.82 1.51
N GLN A 753 -22.43 -12.11 1.15
CA GLN A 753 -23.34 -13.12 1.69
C GLN A 753 -22.55 -14.24 2.40
N PRO A 754 -22.22 -14.03 3.69
CA PRO A 754 -21.60 -15.04 4.55
C PRO A 754 -22.42 -16.32 4.67
N SER A 755 -21.78 -17.41 5.08
CA SER A 755 -22.46 -18.67 5.38
C SER A 755 -23.53 -18.55 6.48
N TYR A 756 -23.31 -17.70 7.48
CA TYR A 756 -24.29 -17.38 8.53
C TYR A 756 -25.49 -16.53 8.04
N HIS A 757 -25.39 -15.92 6.85
CA HIS A 757 -26.52 -15.31 6.12
C HIS A 757 -27.07 -16.22 5.01
N GLY A 758 -26.78 -17.53 5.07
CA GLY A 758 -27.24 -18.53 4.11
C GLY A 758 -26.58 -18.44 2.73
N GLY A 759 -25.47 -17.71 2.61
CA GLY A 759 -24.77 -17.47 1.35
C GLY A 759 -23.59 -18.41 1.08
N PRO A 760 -22.96 -18.27 -0.10
CA PRO A 760 -21.79 -19.06 -0.51
C PRO A 760 -20.47 -18.60 0.14
N ASN A 761 -20.52 -17.72 1.16
CA ASN A 761 -19.38 -17.10 1.82
C ASN A 761 -18.46 -16.30 0.88
N HIS A 762 -19.09 -15.47 0.04
CA HIS A 762 -18.45 -14.44 -0.77
C HIS A 762 -19.49 -13.42 -1.23
N TYR A 763 -19.01 -12.33 -1.82
CA TYR A 763 -19.82 -11.33 -2.50
C TYR A 763 -20.79 -11.92 -3.54
N ILE A 764 -22.02 -11.39 -3.53
CA ILE A 764 -23.06 -11.55 -4.55
C ILE A 764 -23.12 -10.26 -5.35
N GLY A 765 -23.01 -10.35 -6.68
CA GLY A 765 -23.04 -9.19 -7.56
C GLY A 765 -24.47 -8.74 -7.87
N PHE A 766 -24.73 -7.44 -7.83
CA PHE A 766 -25.91 -6.81 -8.40
C PHE A 766 -25.50 -5.67 -9.32
N LYS A 767 -26.26 -5.47 -10.39
CA LYS A 767 -26.33 -4.18 -11.09
C LYS A 767 -27.37 -3.32 -10.39
N VAL A 768 -27.10 -2.03 -10.25
CA VAL A 768 -28.09 -1.02 -9.89
C VAL A 768 -28.68 -0.50 -11.19
N ASN A 769 -29.98 -0.66 -11.36
CA ASN A 769 -30.73 -0.21 -12.53
C ASN A 769 -31.08 1.29 -12.42
N ASP A 770 -31.28 1.77 -11.19
CA ASP A 770 -31.55 3.17 -10.85
C ASP A 770 -31.34 3.42 -9.34
N LEU A 771 -30.42 4.32 -8.99
CA LEU A 771 -30.19 4.78 -7.60
C LEU A 771 -31.41 5.53 -7.04
N ALA A 772 -32.16 6.26 -7.86
CA ALA A 772 -33.27 7.07 -7.37
C ALA A 772 -34.41 6.24 -6.76
N THR A 773 -34.54 4.96 -7.16
CA THR A 773 -35.54 3.97 -6.69
C THR A 773 -34.94 2.74 -6.01
N GLY A 774 -33.61 2.60 -5.98
CA GLY A 774 -32.92 1.43 -5.43
C GLY A 774 -33.23 0.13 -6.16
N ASP A 775 -33.55 0.19 -7.46
CA ASP A 775 -33.78 -1.02 -8.23
C ASP A 775 -32.47 -1.71 -8.61
N VAL A 776 -32.41 -3.01 -8.37
CA VAL A 776 -31.19 -3.81 -8.52
C VAL A 776 -31.50 -5.15 -9.15
N THR A 777 -30.57 -5.70 -9.93
CA THR A 777 -30.69 -7.02 -10.55
C THR A 777 -29.44 -7.85 -10.27
N SER A 778 -29.64 -8.99 -9.60
CA SER A 778 -28.57 -9.96 -9.30
C SER A 778 -27.89 -10.45 -10.58
N VAL A 779 -26.56 -10.50 -10.57
CA VAL A 779 -25.71 -10.92 -11.69
C VAL A 779 -24.66 -11.90 -11.23
N LYS A 780 -24.27 -12.80 -12.15
CA LYS A 780 -23.31 -13.86 -11.87
C LYS A 780 -21.92 -13.48 -12.37
N TYR A 781 -20.93 -13.63 -11.51
CA TYR A 781 -19.53 -13.53 -11.90
C TYR A 781 -19.17 -14.66 -12.88
N LYS A 782 -18.46 -14.32 -13.96
CA LYS A 782 -17.90 -15.24 -14.96
C LYS A 782 -16.74 -16.01 -14.35
N ASN A 783 -15.82 -15.29 -13.71
CA ASN A 783 -14.80 -15.82 -12.81
C ASN A 783 -14.74 -14.95 -11.54
N LEU A 784 -14.62 -15.58 -10.37
CA LEU A 784 -14.31 -14.92 -9.10
C LEU A 784 -12.82 -15.14 -8.77
N PRO A 785 -12.09 -14.13 -8.27
CA PRO A 785 -10.73 -14.35 -7.82
C PRO A 785 -10.76 -15.25 -6.58
N THR A 786 -9.74 -16.09 -6.40
CA THR A 786 -9.69 -17.08 -5.33
C THR A 786 -8.27 -17.18 -4.77
N ASN A 787 -8.11 -16.97 -3.46
CA ASN A 787 -6.84 -17.12 -2.77
C ASN A 787 -6.37 -18.58 -2.77
N ALA A 788 -5.08 -18.81 -2.50
CA ALA A 788 -4.45 -20.12 -2.50
C ALA A 788 -4.95 -21.06 -1.38
N ASP A 789 -5.68 -20.53 -0.39
CA ASP A 789 -6.40 -21.26 0.65
C ASP A 789 -7.83 -21.68 0.23
N GLY A 790 -8.28 -21.28 -0.96
CA GLY A 790 -9.65 -21.45 -1.46
C GLY A 790 -10.62 -20.32 -1.07
N GLY A 791 -10.15 -19.32 -0.31
CA GLY A 791 -10.92 -18.14 0.07
C GLY A 791 -11.25 -17.23 -1.11
N LYS A 792 -12.35 -16.47 -1.00
CA LYS A 792 -12.89 -15.60 -2.04
C LYS A 792 -13.26 -14.23 -1.46
N PRO A 793 -13.47 -13.18 -2.28
CA PRO A 793 -13.85 -11.86 -1.81
C PRO A 793 -15.04 -11.87 -0.83
N ARG A 794 -14.72 -11.58 0.43
CA ARG A 794 -15.60 -11.00 1.45
C ARG A 794 -15.38 -9.47 1.44
N HIS A 795 -16.18 -8.73 2.23
CA HIS A 795 -16.19 -7.27 2.39
C HIS A 795 -14.91 -6.53 1.92
N GLY A 796 -15.03 -5.62 0.95
CA GLY A 796 -13.93 -4.82 0.41
C GLY A 796 -14.21 -4.25 -0.99
N THR A 797 -13.50 -3.17 -1.36
CA THR A 797 -13.92 -2.23 -2.42
C THR A 797 -13.33 -2.52 -3.81
N VAL A 798 -14.16 -2.32 -4.84
CA VAL A 798 -13.77 -2.26 -6.26
C VAL A 798 -13.56 -0.81 -6.70
N VAL A 799 -12.46 -0.54 -7.40
CA VAL A 799 -12.08 0.80 -7.88
C VAL A 799 -11.78 0.76 -9.38
N PRO A 800 -12.43 1.62 -10.20
CA PRO A 800 -12.05 1.89 -11.59
C PRO A 800 -10.57 2.26 -11.75
N VAL A 801 -9.93 1.79 -12.83
CA VAL A 801 -8.53 2.12 -13.17
C VAL A 801 -8.30 2.31 -14.67
N THR A 802 -7.40 3.25 -14.99
CA THR A 802 -6.90 3.51 -16.34
C THR A 802 -6.07 2.33 -16.84
N ARG A 803 -5.90 2.22 -18.17
CA ARG A 803 -5.05 1.19 -18.77
C ARG A 803 -3.62 1.19 -18.21
N ALA A 804 -3.05 2.37 -17.96
CA ALA A 804 -1.70 2.52 -17.40
C ALA A 804 -1.59 2.04 -15.94
N GLN A 805 -2.59 2.32 -15.09
CA GLN A 805 -2.65 1.83 -13.71
C GLN A 805 -2.85 0.31 -13.68
N TYR A 806 -3.81 -0.20 -14.46
CA TYR A 806 -4.08 -1.64 -14.61
C TYR A 806 -2.85 -2.42 -15.07
N GLN A 807 -2.12 -1.92 -16.08
CA GLN A 807 -0.90 -2.55 -16.57
C GLN A 807 0.16 -2.69 -15.47
N LYS A 808 0.41 -1.65 -14.66
CA LYS A 808 1.36 -1.72 -13.53
C LYS A 808 0.96 -2.80 -12.51
N VAL A 809 -0.33 -2.88 -12.16
CA VAL A 809 -0.87 -3.86 -11.22
C VAL A 809 -0.68 -5.29 -11.75
N LEU A 810 -0.89 -5.52 -13.06
CA LEU A 810 -0.55 -6.79 -13.69
C LEU A 810 0.97 -7.05 -13.69
N GLU A 811 1.81 -6.08 -14.08
CA GLU A 811 3.27 -6.28 -14.16
C GLU A 811 3.88 -6.65 -12.80
N SER A 812 3.34 -6.08 -11.72
CA SER A 812 3.76 -6.38 -10.34
C SER A 812 3.25 -7.73 -9.83
N TYR A 813 1.97 -8.04 -10.05
CA TYR A 813 1.30 -9.13 -9.32
C TYR A 813 0.78 -10.28 -10.19
N ALA A 814 0.76 -10.13 -11.52
CA ALA A 814 0.40 -11.17 -12.49
C ALA A 814 1.23 -11.06 -13.79
N PRO A 815 2.57 -11.19 -13.74
CA PRO A 815 3.45 -10.91 -14.89
C PRO A 815 3.27 -11.88 -16.09
N ALA A 816 2.61 -13.02 -15.88
CA ALA A 816 2.20 -13.94 -16.95
C ALA A 816 0.90 -13.51 -17.68
N VAL A 817 0.19 -12.50 -17.15
CA VAL A 817 -0.99 -11.85 -17.77
C VAL A 817 -0.61 -10.44 -18.26
N ALA A 818 0.33 -9.76 -17.62
CA ALA A 818 0.82 -8.46 -18.04
C ALA A 818 1.45 -8.51 -19.45
N VAL A 819 0.82 -7.89 -20.45
CA VAL A 819 1.37 -7.85 -21.82
C VAL A 819 2.41 -6.75 -21.92
N LYS A 820 3.65 -7.12 -22.21
CA LYS A 820 4.82 -6.23 -22.30
C LYS A 820 5.00 -5.64 -23.69
N SER A 821 4.63 -6.39 -24.73
CA SER A 821 4.64 -5.90 -26.12
C SER A 821 3.71 -6.71 -27.02
N VAL A 822 3.01 -6.00 -27.90
CA VAL A 822 2.27 -6.58 -29.03
C VAL A 822 3.23 -6.68 -30.22
N GLY A 823 3.22 -7.83 -30.92
CA GLY A 823 3.99 -8.06 -32.13
C GLY A 823 3.53 -7.17 -33.28
N ALA A 824 4.46 -6.80 -34.17
CA ALA A 824 4.19 -5.90 -35.28
C ALA A 824 3.14 -6.48 -36.25
N LEU A 825 1.97 -5.84 -36.33
CA LEU A 825 0.91 -6.19 -37.28
C LEU A 825 1.29 -5.74 -38.70
N GLY A 826 0.88 -6.52 -39.69
CA GLY A 826 1.02 -6.15 -41.10
C GLY A 826 0.08 -5.01 -41.47
N ALA A 827 0.44 -4.22 -42.49
CA ALA A 827 -0.45 -3.23 -43.07
C ALA A 827 -1.69 -3.91 -43.68
N VAL A 828 -2.88 -3.43 -43.34
CA VAL A 828 -4.15 -3.98 -43.84
C VAL A 828 -4.61 -3.16 -45.04
N GLU A 829 -4.48 -3.73 -46.23
CA GLU A 829 -4.74 -3.02 -47.49
C GLU A 829 -6.17 -3.27 -48.00
N THR A 830 -6.95 -2.20 -48.21
CA THR A 830 -8.27 -2.28 -48.85
C THR A 830 -8.42 -1.29 -49.99
N THR A 831 -9.50 -1.41 -50.78
CA THR A 831 -9.85 -0.46 -51.84
C THR A 831 -11.00 0.46 -51.42
N VAL A 832 -11.15 1.61 -52.07
CA VAL A 832 -12.22 2.58 -51.74
C VAL A 832 -13.61 1.95 -51.89
N GLY A 833 -14.38 1.95 -50.80
CA GLY A 833 -15.71 1.35 -50.69
C GLY A 833 -15.71 -0.14 -50.30
N GLU A 834 -14.54 -0.77 -50.15
CA GLU A 834 -14.39 -2.18 -49.76
C GLU A 834 -14.10 -2.31 -48.26
N ASP A 835 -15.01 -2.95 -47.51
CA ASP A 835 -14.90 -3.16 -46.07
C ASP A 835 -13.63 -3.95 -45.70
N PRO A 836 -12.69 -3.36 -44.92
CA PRO A 836 -11.45 -4.03 -44.53
C PRO A 836 -11.64 -5.07 -43.41
N THR A 837 -12.82 -5.20 -42.79
CA THR A 837 -13.02 -6.02 -41.59
C THR A 837 -12.58 -7.47 -41.77
N ALA A 838 -12.83 -8.07 -42.92
CA ALA A 838 -12.41 -9.45 -43.25
C ALA A 838 -10.91 -9.60 -43.54
N LYS A 839 -10.14 -8.51 -43.56
CA LYS A 839 -8.69 -8.44 -43.81
C LYS A 839 -7.88 -8.10 -42.56
N LEU A 840 -8.56 -7.71 -41.46
CA LEU A 840 -7.93 -7.51 -40.17
C LEU A 840 -7.37 -8.85 -39.65
N PRO A 841 -6.20 -8.87 -38.98
CA PRO A 841 -5.60 -10.12 -38.53
C PRO A 841 -6.44 -10.73 -37.40
N ALA A 842 -6.82 -12.00 -37.55
CA ALA A 842 -7.66 -12.71 -36.58
C ALA A 842 -6.96 -12.90 -35.22
N THR A 843 -5.62 -12.96 -35.21
CA THR A 843 -4.80 -13.06 -34.00
C THR A 843 -3.74 -11.97 -33.93
N VAL A 844 -3.30 -11.64 -32.71
CA VAL A 844 -2.08 -10.88 -32.42
C VAL A 844 -1.06 -11.79 -31.73
N HIS A 845 0.22 -11.54 -31.97
CA HIS A 845 1.30 -12.12 -31.16
C HIS A 845 1.54 -11.23 -29.94
N LEU A 846 1.59 -11.80 -28.74
CA LEU A 846 1.83 -11.10 -27.48
C LEU A 846 3.07 -11.67 -26.78
N THR A 847 3.86 -10.77 -26.18
CA THR A 847 4.92 -11.11 -25.23
C THR A 847 4.54 -10.57 -23.86
N HIS A 848 4.53 -11.40 -22.83
CA HIS A 848 4.18 -11.00 -21.45
C HIS A 848 5.40 -10.53 -20.65
N ALA A 849 5.17 -9.98 -19.45
CA ALA A 849 6.20 -9.43 -18.59
C ALA A 849 7.13 -10.53 -18.01
N ASP A 850 6.61 -11.73 -17.79
CA ASP A 850 7.39 -12.93 -17.42
C ASP A 850 8.27 -13.47 -18.56
N GLY A 851 8.04 -13.02 -19.80
CA GLY A 851 8.75 -13.46 -21.00
C GLY A 851 8.10 -14.63 -21.74
N SER A 852 6.89 -15.05 -21.36
CA SER A 852 6.07 -15.96 -22.17
C SER A 852 5.55 -15.28 -23.45
N GLU A 853 5.35 -16.06 -24.51
CA GLU A 853 4.87 -15.61 -25.82
C GLU A 853 3.65 -16.42 -26.24
N ALA A 854 2.63 -15.78 -26.82
CA ALA A 854 1.41 -16.43 -27.29
C ALA A 854 0.80 -15.71 -28.51
N ASP A 855 0.22 -16.48 -29.44
CA ASP A 855 -0.69 -15.93 -30.46
C ASP A 855 -2.14 -16.03 -29.92
N VAL A 856 -2.89 -14.94 -29.88
CA VAL A 856 -4.23 -14.87 -29.27
C VAL A 856 -5.25 -14.18 -30.19
N ASP A 857 -6.50 -14.61 -30.13
CA ASP A 857 -7.60 -14.06 -30.94
C ASP A 857 -7.87 -12.58 -30.63
N VAL A 858 -8.30 -11.82 -31.64
CA VAL A 858 -8.62 -10.39 -31.51
C VAL A 858 -10.08 -10.13 -31.86
N LYS A 859 -10.77 -9.40 -30.97
CA LYS A 859 -12.06 -8.79 -31.27
C LYS A 859 -11.84 -7.35 -31.75
N TRP A 860 -11.95 -7.13 -33.05
CA TRP A 860 -11.87 -5.79 -33.65
C TRP A 860 -13.18 -5.02 -33.48
N ASN A 861 -13.09 -3.69 -33.37
CA ASN A 861 -14.24 -2.80 -33.44
C ASN A 861 -14.80 -2.75 -34.86
N ALA A 862 -16.10 -2.45 -34.98
CA ALA A 862 -16.73 -2.24 -36.28
C ALA A 862 -16.12 -1.03 -37.01
N VAL A 863 -15.83 -1.18 -38.29
CA VAL A 863 -15.26 -0.13 -39.15
C VAL A 863 -16.39 0.70 -39.76
N ASP A 864 -16.29 2.03 -39.69
CA ASP A 864 -17.31 2.92 -40.28
C ASP A 864 -17.08 3.05 -41.79
N ALA A 865 -18.16 2.93 -42.58
CA ALA A 865 -18.13 3.07 -44.03
C ALA A 865 -17.57 4.42 -44.53
N LYS A 866 -17.58 5.46 -43.69
CA LYS A 866 -16.94 6.75 -43.99
C LYS A 866 -15.40 6.65 -44.08
N ASP A 867 -14.79 5.76 -43.30
CA ASP A 867 -13.34 5.73 -43.09
C ASP A 867 -12.61 5.09 -44.30
N TYR A 868 -13.30 4.20 -45.02
CA TYR A 868 -12.86 3.63 -46.30
C TYR A 868 -13.60 4.21 -47.54
N ALA A 869 -14.30 5.34 -47.40
CA ALA A 869 -15.02 5.99 -48.51
C ALA A 869 -14.13 6.80 -49.48
N LYS A 870 -12.85 6.99 -49.16
CA LYS A 870 -11.84 7.77 -49.91
C LYS A 870 -10.44 7.19 -49.67
N THR A 871 -9.46 7.60 -50.46
CA THR A 871 -8.06 7.23 -50.23
C THR A 871 -7.49 7.83 -48.95
N GLY A 872 -6.61 7.10 -48.27
CA GLY A 872 -5.98 7.53 -47.02
C GLY A 872 -5.52 6.35 -46.15
N THR A 873 -5.24 6.64 -44.88
CA THR A 873 -4.90 5.66 -43.85
C THR A 873 -5.65 5.97 -42.56
N PHE A 874 -6.16 4.95 -41.87
CA PHE A 874 -6.81 5.09 -40.56
C PHE A 874 -6.48 3.90 -39.65
N THR A 875 -6.78 4.01 -38.36
CA THR A 875 -6.52 2.97 -37.36
C THR A 875 -7.82 2.29 -36.94
N VAL A 876 -7.86 0.96 -37.01
CA VAL A 876 -8.91 0.15 -36.35
C VAL A 876 -8.39 -0.29 -35.00
N LYS A 877 -9.18 -0.03 -33.95
CA LYS A 877 -8.92 -0.54 -32.58
C LYS A 877 -9.56 -1.91 -32.40
N GLY A 878 -8.92 -2.78 -31.63
CA GLY A 878 -9.44 -4.08 -31.20
C GLY A 878 -8.94 -4.42 -29.80
N VAL A 879 -9.38 -5.57 -29.28
CA VAL A 879 -9.00 -6.06 -27.96
C VAL A 879 -8.62 -7.54 -28.07
N ALA A 880 -7.44 -7.90 -27.57
CA ALA A 880 -7.01 -9.28 -27.46
C ALA A 880 -7.94 -10.06 -26.50
N GLN A 881 -8.27 -11.31 -26.84
CA GLN A 881 -9.25 -12.13 -26.11
C GLN A 881 -8.61 -13.02 -25.02
N ASP A 882 -7.38 -12.70 -24.64
CA ASP A 882 -6.66 -13.26 -23.50
C ASP A 882 -7.03 -12.57 -22.17
N ASP A 883 -6.48 -13.05 -21.05
CA ASP A 883 -6.83 -12.56 -19.71
C ASP A 883 -6.36 -11.12 -19.41
N SER A 884 -5.43 -10.56 -20.19
CA SER A 884 -5.04 -9.14 -20.08
C SER A 884 -6.07 -8.18 -20.66
N ARG A 885 -6.83 -8.62 -21.68
CA ARG A 885 -7.60 -7.78 -22.61
C ARG A 885 -6.79 -6.57 -23.11
N MET A 886 -5.57 -6.79 -23.59
CA MET A 886 -4.73 -5.73 -24.14
C MET A 886 -5.38 -5.09 -25.38
N PRO A 887 -5.56 -3.75 -25.42
CA PRO A 887 -5.97 -3.05 -26.63
C PRO A 887 -4.91 -3.15 -27.71
N VAL A 888 -5.34 -3.34 -28.95
CA VAL A 888 -4.48 -3.48 -30.13
C VAL A 888 -4.98 -2.58 -31.26
N GLU A 889 -4.05 -2.12 -32.10
CA GLU A 889 -4.32 -1.18 -33.17
C GLU A 889 -3.72 -1.66 -34.49
N ALA A 890 -4.56 -1.74 -35.53
CA ALA A 890 -4.14 -2.07 -36.89
C ALA A 890 -4.33 -0.85 -37.81
N THR A 891 -3.28 -0.48 -38.55
CA THR A 891 -3.37 0.54 -39.59
C THR A 891 -3.95 -0.06 -40.86
N VAL A 892 -5.06 0.52 -41.34
CA VAL A 892 -5.68 0.23 -42.62
C VAL A 892 -5.27 1.29 -43.64
N THR A 893 -4.81 0.85 -44.81
CA THR A 893 -4.58 1.69 -45.99
C THR A 893 -5.75 1.54 -46.95
N VAL A 894 -6.25 2.65 -47.50
CA VAL A 894 -7.34 2.66 -48.47
C VAL A 894 -6.81 3.11 -49.83
N ASN A 895 -6.70 2.17 -50.75
CA ASN A 895 -6.19 2.36 -52.10
C ASN A 895 -7.30 2.82 -53.04
N GLY A 896 -6.99 3.80 -53.90
CA GLY A 896 -7.97 4.34 -54.84
C GLY A 896 -8.18 3.39 -56.02
N ILE A 897 -9.40 3.35 -56.55
CA ILE A 897 -9.75 2.54 -57.72
C ILE A 897 -8.85 2.98 -58.90
N ASP A 898 -8.04 2.07 -59.44
CA ASP A 898 -7.05 2.39 -60.47
C ASP A 898 -7.74 2.69 -61.82
N ILE A 899 -7.44 3.86 -62.39
CA ILE A 899 -7.96 4.29 -63.69
C ILE A 899 -7.04 3.94 -64.86
N SER A 900 -5.91 3.26 -64.65
CA SER A 900 -4.91 2.96 -65.71
C SER A 900 -5.49 2.25 -66.93
N GLY A 901 -6.52 1.41 -66.74
CA GLY A 901 -7.27 0.71 -67.79
C GLY A 901 -8.53 1.42 -68.29
N ALA A 902 -8.78 2.68 -67.89
CA ALA A 902 -9.95 3.44 -68.31
C ALA A 902 -9.88 3.90 -69.78
N VAL A 903 -11.02 4.30 -70.35
CA VAL A 903 -11.13 4.89 -71.68
C VAL A 903 -11.42 6.37 -71.55
N VAL A 904 -10.51 7.21 -72.05
CA VAL A 904 -10.64 8.67 -72.07
C VAL A 904 -11.16 9.11 -73.44
N LYS A 905 -12.31 9.80 -73.47
CA LYS A 905 -12.87 10.43 -74.68
C LYS A 905 -12.56 11.92 -74.67
N LEU A 906 -11.91 12.41 -75.73
CA LEU A 906 -11.65 13.82 -75.96
C LEU A 906 -12.72 14.41 -76.89
N ALA A 907 -13.15 15.65 -76.64
CA ALA A 907 -14.13 16.36 -77.46
C ALA A 907 -13.65 16.61 -78.91
N GLN A 908 -12.32 16.68 -79.09
CA GLN A 908 -11.67 16.89 -80.37
C GLN A 908 -10.29 16.21 -80.37
N THR A 909 -10.00 15.44 -81.41
CA THR A 909 -8.76 14.65 -81.55
C THR A 909 -7.84 15.14 -82.67
N GLU A 910 -8.24 16.17 -83.41
CA GLU A 910 -7.43 16.83 -84.44
C GLU A 910 -7.54 18.35 -84.36
N TYR A 911 -6.40 19.04 -84.40
CA TYR A 911 -6.29 20.51 -84.47
C TYR A 911 -5.34 20.92 -85.60
N THR A 912 -5.30 22.22 -85.91
CA THR A 912 -4.26 22.84 -86.75
C THR A 912 -3.37 23.72 -85.87
N ALA A 913 -2.06 23.75 -86.13
CA ALA A 913 -1.12 24.61 -85.41
C ALA A 913 -1.30 26.10 -85.79
N ASP A 914 -1.42 26.95 -84.77
CA ASP A 914 -1.57 28.41 -84.84
C ASP A 914 -0.65 29.16 -83.85
N GLY A 915 0.20 28.42 -83.13
CA GLY A 915 1.08 28.94 -82.07
C GLY A 915 0.48 28.97 -80.66
N ALA A 916 -0.77 28.56 -80.47
CA ALA A 916 -1.42 28.50 -79.16
C ALA A 916 -1.66 27.05 -78.69
N ALA A 917 -1.46 26.82 -77.38
CA ALA A 917 -1.67 25.51 -76.75
C ALA A 917 -3.10 24.95 -76.96
N LYS A 918 -3.18 23.64 -77.13
CA LYS A 918 -4.43 22.89 -77.35
C LYS A 918 -4.77 22.06 -76.12
N GLU A 919 -5.95 22.29 -75.56
CA GLU A 919 -6.43 21.61 -74.35
C GLU A 919 -7.82 21.04 -74.64
N PRO A 920 -7.91 19.93 -75.41
CA PRO A 920 -9.20 19.30 -75.72
C PRO A 920 -9.87 18.80 -74.44
N ALA A 921 -11.08 19.30 -74.20
CA ALA A 921 -11.90 18.87 -73.06
C ALA A 921 -12.09 17.35 -73.06
N VAL A 922 -11.91 16.75 -71.88
CA VAL A 922 -12.27 15.35 -71.63
C VAL A 922 -13.79 15.28 -71.48
N GLU A 923 -14.48 14.65 -72.42
CA GLU A 923 -15.95 14.49 -72.36
C GLU A 923 -16.38 13.42 -71.35
N SER A 924 -15.58 12.34 -71.27
CA SER A 924 -15.84 11.22 -70.37
C SER A 924 -14.56 10.43 -70.10
N VAL A 925 -14.37 10.01 -68.85
CA VAL A 925 -13.44 8.94 -68.48
C VAL A 925 -14.30 7.78 -68.01
N THR A 926 -14.28 6.66 -68.73
CA THR A 926 -15.07 5.47 -68.40
C THR A 926 -14.14 4.37 -67.90
N LEU A 927 -14.44 3.73 -66.77
CA LEU A 927 -13.61 2.65 -66.24
C LEU A 927 -13.61 1.42 -67.16
N ALA A 928 -12.68 0.49 -66.89
CA ALA A 928 -12.55 -0.77 -67.63
C ALA A 928 -13.77 -1.70 -67.54
N ASP A 929 -14.76 -1.39 -66.69
CA ASP A 929 -16.06 -2.07 -66.65
C ASP A 929 -16.99 -1.69 -67.82
N GLY A 930 -16.68 -0.60 -68.56
CA GLY A 930 -17.48 -0.08 -69.67
C GLY A 930 -18.79 0.60 -69.25
N VAL A 931 -19.01 0.83 -67.95
CA VAL A 931 -20.28 1.32 -67.38
C VAL A 931 -20.08 2.54 -66.48
N THR A 932 -19.02 2.55 -65.66
CA THR A 932 -18.79 3.63 -64.69
C THR A 932 -18.09 4.82 -65.34
N VAL A 933 -18.79 5.94 -65.46
CA VAL A 933 -18.23 7.21 -65.95
C VAL A 933 -17.85 8.11 -64.77
N LEU A 934 -16.61 8.62 -64.77
CA LEU A 934 -16.07 9.46 -63.71
C LEU A 934 -16.51 10.92 -63.84
N GLY A 935 -16.79 11.57 -62.70
CA GLY A 935 -17.13 13.00 -62.63
C GLY A 935 -15.89 13.89 -62.68
N ALA A 936 -16.08 15.18 -62.93
CA ALA A 936 -15.00 16.17 -63.07
C ALA A 936 -14.18 16.44 -61.78
N GLY A 937 -14.55 15.83 -60.64
CA GLY A 937 -13.78 15.86 -59.38
C GLY A 937 -13.05 14.55 -59.06
N ASP A 938 -13.24 13.50 -59.87
CA ASP A 938 -12.69 12.16 -59.66
C ASP A 938 -11.31 11.96 -60.32
N TYR A 939 -10.82 12.95 -61.06
CA TYR A 939 -9.53 12.96 -61.72
C TYR A 939 -8.99 14.39 -61.93
N THR A 940 -7.70 14.50 -62.21
CA THR A 940 -7.04 15.70 -62.71
C THR A 940 -6.53 15.46 -64.14
N VAL A 941 -6.36 16.53 -64.93
CA VAL A 941 -5.92 16.47 -66.33
C VAL A 941 -4.69 17.36 -66.53
N ALA A 942 -3.69 16.85 -67.25
CA ALA A 942 -2.50 17.57 -67.66
C ALA A 942 -2.20 17.32 -69.15
N TYR A 943 -1.70 18.33 -69.85
CA TYR A 943 -1.38 18.28 -71.28
C TYR A 943 0.13 18.34 -71.50
N ALA A 944 0.61 17.66 -72.55
CA ALA A 944 2.00 17.69 -73.00
C ALA A 944 2.06 17.71 -74.53
N ASP A 945 3.15 18.28 -75.06
CA ASP A 945 3.45 18.37 -76.50
C ASP A 945 2.32 19.05 -77.33
N ASN A 946 1.58 19.98 -76.70
CA ASN A 946 0.28 20.46 -77.17
C ASN A 946 0.29 21.83 -77.88
N VAL A 947 1.42 22.27 -78.43
CA VAL A 947 1.55 23.56 -79.14
C VAL A 947 1.99 23.36 -80.60
N GLU A 948 3.07 22.60 -80.80
CA GLU A 948 3.70 22.38 -82.10
C GLU A 948 3.00 21.26 -82.91
N PRO A 949 3.18 21.21 -84.25
CA PRO A 949 2.66 20.11 -85.07
C PRO A 949 3.24 18.75 -84.65
N GLY A 950 2.37 17.79 -84.34
CA GLY A 950 2.77 16.48 -83.82
C GLY A 950 1.63 15.72 -83.13
N THR A 951 2.00 14.73 -82.33
CA THR A 951 1.06 13.97 -81.47
C THR A 951 1.16 14.50 -80.04
N ALA A 952 0.15 15.25 -79.62
CA ALA A 952 0.03 15.76 -78.26
C ALA A 952 -0.57 14.70 -77.32
N THR A 953 -0.26 14.81 -76.03
CA THR A 953 -0.71 13.84 -75.00
C THR A 953 -1.60 14.52 -73.96
N VAL A 954 -2.74 13.89 -73.67
CA VAL A 954 -3.58 14.19 -72.50
C VAL A 954 -3.32 13.12 -71.45
N THR A 955 -2.91 13.52 -70.25
CA THR A 955 -2.68 12.64 -69.11
C THR A 955 -3.76 12.88 -68.06
N VAL A 956 -4.52 11.83 -67.73
CA VAL A 956 -5.59 11.85 -66.74
C VAL A 956 -5.15 11.04 -65.53
N THR A 957 -5.16 11.64 -64.34
CA THR A 957 -4.70 11.02 -63.08
C THR A 957 -5.83 10.97 -62.07
N GLY A 958 -6.08 9.79 -61.47
CA GLY A 958 -7.18 9.59 -60.52
C GLY A 958 -7.06 10.46 -59.27
N ALA A 959 -8.20 10.87 -58.72
CA ALA A 959 -8.28 11.70 -57.52
C ALA A 959 -9.40 11.22 -56.57
N GLY A 960 -9.27 11.54 -55.27
CA GLY A 960 -10.30 11.33 -54.25
C GLY A 960 -10.61 9.86 -53.95
N LYS A 961 -11.44 9.23 -54.79
CA LYS A 961 -11.74 7.79 -54.74
C LYS A 961 -10.86 6.95 -55.67
N TYR A 962 -10.22 7.61 -56.63
CA TYR A 962 -9.52 6.97 -57.74
C TYR A 962 -8.01 7.17 -57.64
N SER A 963 -7.25 6.26 -58.24
CA SER A 963 -5.78 6.31 -58.29
C SER A 963 -5.26 5.98 -59.70
N GLY A 964 -3.94 5.99 -59.87
CA GLY A 964 -3.31 5.66 -61.15
C GLY A 964 -3.47 6.74 -62.22
N THR A 965 -3.08 6.40 -63.44
CA THR A 965 -2.95 7.36 -64.55
C THR A 965 -3.20 6.68 -65.88
N VAL A 966 -4.00 7.32 -66.73
CA VAL A 966 -4.30 6.90 -68.11
C VAL A 966 -3.99 8.03 -69.09
N LYS A 967 -3.72 7.69 -70.36
CA LYS A 967 -3.34 8.66 -71.39
C LYS A 967 -4.19 8.53 -72.64
N ALA A 968 -4.57 9.66 -73.21
CA ALA A 968 -5.10 9.80 -74.56
C ALA A 968 -4.16 10.67 -75.40
N THR A 969 -4.31 10.63 -76.72
CA THR A 969 -3.53 11.45 -77.65
C THR A 969 -4.43 12.15 -78.66
N PHE A 970 -3.94 13.27 -79.19
CA PHE A 970 -4.58 13.99 -80.29
C PHE A 970 -3.52 14.57 -81.22
N THR A 971 -3.89 14.85 -82.47
CA THR A 971 -2.96 15.29 -83.52
C THR A 971 -3.07 16.79 -83.75
N ILE A 972 -1.95 17.50 -83.69
CA ILE A 972 -1.84 18.88 -84.17
C ILE A 972 -1.23 18.82 -85.58
N LYS A 973 -2.03 19.14 -86.60
CA LYS A 973 -1.60 19.20 -87.99
C LYS A 973 -0.84 20.50 -88.27
N PRO A 974 0.17 20.51 -89.15
CA PRO A 974 0.83 21.73 -89.57
C PRO A 974 -0.17 22.74 -90.14
N GLY A 975 -0.05 24.02 -89.75
CA GLY A 975 -0.73 25.12 -90.44
C GLY A 975 -0.17 25.30 -91.85
N GLU A 976 -0.96 25.92 -92.74
CA GLU A 976 -0.51 26.22 -94.09
C GLU A 976 0.69 27.19 -94.07
N ALA A 977 1.69 26.92 -94.90
CA ALA A 977 2.96 27.64 -94.84
C ALA A 977 2.81 29.08 -95.34
N VAL A 978 3.11 30.04 -94.45
CA VAL A 978 3.19 31.47 -94.78
C VAL A 978 4.18 31.69 -95.93
N ALA A 979 3.74 32.41 -96.97
CA ALA A 979 4.52 32.55 -98.21
C ALA A 979 5.80 33.40 -98.03
N ASP A 980 6.92 32.91 -98.56
CA ASP A 980 8.15 33.70 -98.66
C ASP A 980 7.96 34.86 -99.66
N LYS A 981 8.13 36.09 -99.16
CA LYS A 981 7.98 37.34 -99.93
C LYS A 981 9.30 37.98 -100.35
N SER A 982 10.44 37.35 -100.05
CA SER A 982 11.78 37.96 -100.13
C SER A 982 12.14 38.46 -101.54
N GLU A 983 11.73 37.77 -102.61
CA GLU A 983 11.92 38.24 -103.99
C GLU A 983 10.98 39.39 -104.37
N LEU A 984 9.72 39.34 -103.95
CA LEU A 984 8.74 40.41 -104.19
C LEU A 984 9.18 41.71 -103.51
N GLN A 985 9.67 41.61 -102.28
CA GLN A 985 10.20 42.74 -101.51
C GLN A 985 11.41 43.36 -102.20
N LYS A 986 12.39 42.55 -102.62
CA LYS A 986 13.57 43.01 -103.39
C LYS A 986 13.18 43.76 -104.66
N LEU A 987 12.27 43.19 -105.47
CA LEU A 987 11.86 43.84 -106.72
C LEU A 987 11.08 45.13 -106.46
N TYR A 988 10.17 45.13 -105.48
CA TYR A 988 9.46 46.33 -105.06
C TYR A 988 10.43 47.43 -104.61
N ASP A 989 11.41 47.10 -103.77
CA ASP A 989 12.41 48.05 -103.29
C ASP A 989 13.31 48.62 -104.38
N GLN A 990 13.59 47.85 -105.43
CA GLN A 990 14.33 48.30 -106.62
C GLN A 990 13.54 49.32 -107.46
N VAL A 991 12.22 49.17 -107.57
CA VAL A 991 11.39 49.95 -108.52
C VAL A 991 10.52 51.02 -107.88
N LYS A 992 10.27 50.98 -106.56
CA LYS A 992 9.42 51.94 -105.83
C LYS A 992 9.83 53.41 -106.01
N GLY A 993 11.12 53.67 -106.25
CA GLY A 993 11.68 55.01 -106.45
C GLY A 993 11.56 55.58 -107.87
N TYR A 994 11.04 54.82 -108.84
CA TYR A 994 10.79 55.32 -110.19
C TYR A 994 9.71 56.42 -110.20
N LYS A 995 9.74 57.31 -111.21
CA LYS A 995 8.83 58.46 -111.33
C LYS A 995 8.29 58.62 -112.75
N GLU A 996 7.01 58.97 -112.89
CA GLU A 996 6.33 59.18 -114.18
C GLU A 996 7.01 60.21 -115.10
N SER A 997 7.66 61.22 -114.49
CA SER A 997 8.49 62.20 -115.18
C SER A 997 9.50 61.57 -116.14
N ASP A 998 10.06 60.42 -115.77
CA ASP A 998 11.27 59.86 -116.38
C ASP A 998 10.96 58.93 -117.56
N TYR A 999 9.69 58.57 -117.77
CA TYR A 999 9.23 57.55 -118.72
C TYR A 999 8.23 58.10 -119.74
N GLN A 1000 8.29 57.64 -121.00
CA GLN A 1000 7.43 58.08 -122.10
C GLN A 1000 6.23 57.15 -122.35
N SER A 1001 6.29 55.90 -121.89
CA SER A 1001 5.19 54.94 -121.97
C SER A 1001 5.34 53.82 -120.93
N GLY A 1002 4.27 53.05 -120.71
CA GLY A 1002 4.21 51.91 -119.77
C GLY A 1002 3.80 52.27 -118.33
N TRP A 1003 3.81 53.55 -117.95
CA TRP A 1003 3.73 53.98 -116.55
C TRP A 1003 2.47 53.51 -115.79
N ALA A 1004 1.27 53.68 -116.35
CA ALA A 1004 0.03 53.34 -115.64
C ALA A 1004 -0.07 51.86 -115.25
N ALA A 1005 0.39 50.95 -116.13
CA ALA A 1005 0.44 49.52 -115.84
C ALA A 1005 1.49 49.19 -114.76
N PHE A 1006 2.65 49.85 -114.82
CA PHE A 1006 3.68 49.73 -113.79
C PHE A 1006 3.21 50.22 -112.41
N ALA A 1007 2.55 51.38 -112.34
CA ALA A 1007 2.02 51.90 -111.08
C ALA A 1007 0.99 50.94 -110.47
N ALA A 1008 0.04 50.44 -111.26
CA ALA A 1008 -0.94 49.46 -110.79
C ALA A 1008 -0.29 48.14 -110.30
N ALA A 1009 0.68 47.60 -111.03
CA ALA A 1009 1.41 46.39 -110.63
C ALA A 1009 2.26 46.60 -109.37
N ARG A 1010 2.91 47.76 -109.24
CA ARG A 1010 3.70 48.17 -108.07
C ARG A 1010 2.80 48.30 -106.83
N ASP A 1011 1.65 48.92 -106.97
CA ASP A 1011 0.75 49.17 -105.85
C ASP A 1011 0.02 47.88 -105.43
N LYS A 1012 -0.31 46.99 -106.38
CA LYS A 1012 -0.73 45.61 -106.10
C LYS A 1012 0.35 44.82 -105.34
N ALA A 1013 1.61 44.91 -105.77
CA ALA A 1013 2.73 44.29 -105.07
C ALA A 1013 2.92 44.81 -103.64
N TYR A 1014 2.71 46.11 -103.40
CA TYR A 1014 2.74 46.67 -102.05
C TYR A 1014 1.65 46.07 -101.14
N GLN A 1015 0.41 45.94 -101.63
CA GLN A 1015 -0.68 45.33 -100.86
C GLN A 1015 -0.37 43.86 -100.52
N VAL A 1016 0.16 43.09 -101.49
CA VAL A 1016 0.55 41.69 -101.27
C VAL A 1016 1.73 41.56 -100.30
N LEU A 1017 2.65 42.53 -100.27
CA LEU A 1017 3.71 42.59 -99.26
C LEU A 1017 3.17 42.86 -97.85
N GLN A 1018 2.26 43.83 -97.70
CA GLN A 1018 1.67 44.21 -96.40
C GLN A 1018 0.64 43.20 -95.84
N SER A 1019 -0.01 42.40 -96.68
CA SER A 1019 -1.01 41.43 -96.22
C SER A 1019 -0.41 40.29 -95.40
N GLY A 1020 -0.79 40.16 -94.12
CA GLY A 1020 -0.34 39.08 -93.23
C GLY A 1020 -0.74 37.66 -93.67
N THR A 1021 -1.68 37.53 -94.61
CA THR A 1021 -2.25 36.24 -95.05
C THR A 1021 -2.09 35.99 -96.56
N ALA A 1022 -1.19 36.71 -97.24
CA ALA A 1022 -0.97 36.57 -98.68
C ALA A 1022 -0.50 35.14 -99.05
N THR A 1023 -1.20 34.50 -99.97
CA THR A 1023 -0.89 33.16 -100.46
C THR A 1023 0.36 33.15 -101.35
N LYS A 1024 0.96 31.97 -101.52
CA LYS A 1024 2.13 31.78 -102.40
C LYS A 1024 1.84 32.19 -103.85
N ASP A 1025 0.63 31.96 -104.32
CA ASP A 1025 0.22 32.29 -105.69
C ASP A 1025 -0.02 33.79 -105.87
N GLU A 1026 -0.57 34.50 -104.87
CA GLU A 1026 -0.67 35.96 -104.89
C GLU A 1026 0.71 36.64 -104.87
N VAL A 1027 1.64 36.14 -104.04
CA VAL A 1027 3.03 36.63 -104.01
C VAL A 1027 3.74 36.38 -105.34
N SER A 1028 3.57 35.19 -105.93
CA SER A 1028 4.15 34.83 -107.22
C SER A 1028 3.55 35.64 -108.38
N ALA A 1029 2.24 35.86 -108.38
CA ALA A 1029 1.55 36.68 -109.38
C ALA A 1029 1.95 38.16 -109.27
N ALA A 1030 2.00 38.72 -108.06
CA ALA A 1030 2.46 40.09 -107.85
C ALA A 1030 3.92 40.30 -108.26
N LEU A 1031 4.78 39.29 -108.04
CA LEU A 1031 6.18 39.30 -108.51
C LEU A 1031 6.25 39.27 -110.04
N ALA A 1032 5.47 38.41 -110.69
CA ALA A 1032 5.39 38.33 -112.15
C ALA A 1032 4.85 39.63 -112.78
N ASP A 1033 3.73 40.14 -112.26
CA ASP A 1033 3.10 41.40 -112.71
C ASP A 1033 4.08 42.57 -112.61
N LEU A 1034 4.72 42.75 -111.45
CA LEU A 1034 5.67 43.84 -111.24
C LEU A 1034 6.91 43.70 -112.12
N LYS A 1035 7.40 42.48 -112.35
CA LYS A 1035 8.58 42.21 -113.19
C LYS A 1035 8.29 42.46 -114.68
N ALA A 1036 7.10 42.07 -115.14
CA ALA A 1036 6.64 42.37 -116.50
C ALA A 1036 6.42 43.88 -116.70
N ALA A 1037 5.68 44.52 -115.80
CA ALA A 1037 5.32 45.93 -115.92
C ALA A 1037 6.52 46.88 -115.75
N SER A 1038 7.49 46.56 -114.86
CA SER A 1038 8.73 47.33 -114.74
C SER A 1038 9.68 47.14 -115.94
N GLY A 1039 9.66 45.97 -116.58
CA GLY A 1039 10.34 45.74 -117.87
C GLY A 1039 9.70 46.47 -119.06
N GLY A 1040 8.40 46.76 -118.99
CA GLY A 1040 7.64 47.51 -120.01
C GLY A 1040 7.80 49.03 -119.97
N LEU A 1041 8.60 49.58 -119.06
CA LEU A 1041 8.82 51.02 -118.90
C LEU A 1041 9.87 51.57 -119.88
N VAL A 1042 9.47 52.53 -120.73
CA VAL A 1042 10.37 53.17 -121.71
C VAL A 1042 10.77 54.57 -121.23
N LYS A 1043 12.07 54.87 -121.10
CA LYS A 1043 12.55 56.19 -120.60
C LYS A 1043 12.46 57.32 -121.64
N LYS A 1044 12.29 58.56 -121.17
CA LYS A 1044 12.46 59.78 -121.98
C LYS A 1044 13.96 60.08 -122.18
N SER A 1045 14.34 60.53 -123.38
CA SER A 1045 15.73 60.89 -123.72
C SER A 1045 15.99 62.39 -123.55
N ALA A 1046 17.19 62.76 -123.08
CA ALA A 1046 17.61 64.16 -122.84
C ALA A 1046 19.01 64.45 -123.46
N PRO A 1047 19.36 65.73 -123.73
CA PRO A 1047 20.46 66.07 -124.65
C PRO A 1047 21.87 66.18 -124.03
N ASN A 1048 22.84 66.51 -124.90
CA ASN A 1048 24.29 66.45 -124.71
C ASN A 1048 24.90 67.65 -123.93
N LYS A 1049 26.11 67.44 -123.39
CA LYS A 1049 27.06 68.37 -122.71
C LYS A 1049 26.74 68.76 -121.26
N GLY A 1050 27.74 68.62 -120.37
CA GLY A 1050 27.68 69.12 -118.98
C GLY A 1050 28.89 68.71 -118.12
N SER A 1051 29.99 69.45 -118.21
CA SER A 1051 31.16 69.32 -117.33
C SER A 1051 30.84 69.67 -115.85
N GLY A 1052 31.48 69.02 -114.86
CA GLY A 1052 31.45 69.53 -113.47
C GLY A 1052 31.90 68.59 -112.34
N SER A 1053 33.21 68.37 -112.20
CA SER A 1053 33.96 68.10 -110.94
C SER A 1053 33.32 67.45 -109.69
N ALA A 1054 34.00 66.41 -109.19
CA ALA A 1054 34.30 66.09 -107.77
C ALA A 1054 33.14 65.87 -106.74
N GLY A 1055 33.21 64.88 -105.85
CA GLY A 1055 34.21 63.80 -105.71
C GLY A 1055 34.29 63.23 -104.27
N VAL A 1056 35.00 62.10 -104.11
CA VAL A 1056 35.39 61.44 -102.84
C VAL A 1056 34.21 60.87 -102.01
N GLY A 1057 34.25 59.63 -101.51
CA GLY A 1057 35.21 58.54 -101.72
C GLY A 1057 35.05 57.38 -100.71
N GLY A 1058 35.66 56.23 -101.03
CA GLY A 1058 35.85 55.05 -100.13
C GLY A 1058 34.67 54.06 -100.10
N SER A 1059 34.78 52.76 -100.41
CA SER A 1059 35.71 51.67 -99.99
C SER A 1059 35.34 51.05 -98.63
N GLY A 1060 35.23 49.72 -98.44
CA GLY A 1060 35.48 48.54 -99.30
C GLY A 1060 34.61 47.33 -98.88
N LEU A 1061 34.54 46.20 -99.60
CA LEU A 1061 35.53 45.08 -99.68
C LEU A 1061 35.83 44.45 -98.29
N SER A 1062 35.84 43.12 -98.08
CA SER A 1062 35.67 41.93 -98.94
C SER A 1062 35.16 40.73 -98.08
N ALA A 1063 34.55 39.63 -98.58
CA ALA A 1063 35.17 38.40 -99.12
C ALA A 1063 36.53 38.01 -98.48
N THR A 1064 36.91 36.75 -98.17
CA THR A 1064 36.34 35.36 -98.29
C THR A 1064 37.31 34.41 -97.54
N GLY A 1065 36.97 33.13 -97.28
CA GLY A 1065 38.01 32.12 -96.97
C GLY A 1065 37.56 30.81 -96.31
N SER A 1066 38.13 29.66 -96.74
CA SER A 1066 37.69 28.31 -96.34
C SER A 1066 38.76 27.49 -95.58
N ALA A 1067 38.34 26.90 -94.44
CA ALA A 1067 38.49 25.47 -94.05
C ALA A 1067 39.86 24.77 -93.74
N VAL A 1068 39.71 23.59 -93.09
CA VAL A 1068 40.54 22.34 -93.10
C VAL A 1068 41.45 21.99 -91.87
N THR A 1069 41.20 20.79 -91.29
CA THR A 1069 42.03 19.92 -90.38
C THR A 1069 42.39 20.33 -88.93
N GLY A 1070 42.49 19.36 -87.99
CA GLY A 1070 42.84 19.65 -86.56
C GLY A 1070 43.25 18.53 -85.55
N VAL A 1071 42.68 17.31 -85.55
CA VAL A 1071 43.13 16.11 -84.75
C VAL A 1071 43.05 16.11 -83.20
N ALA A 1072 42.75 14.92 -82.61
CA ALA A 1072 42.86 14.48 -81.19
C ALA A 1072 41.87 15.06 -80.13
N VAL A 1073 41.51 14.38 -79.01
CA VAL A 1073 41.22 12.96 -78.61
C VAL A 1073 40.90 12.96 -77.10
N PHE A 1074 39.87 12.24 -76.60
CA PHE A 1074 39.85 11.50 -75.31
C PHE A 1074 38.51 10.74 -75.04
N ALA A 1075 38.62 9.50 -74.51
CA ALA A 1075 37.68 8.62 -73.76
C ALA A 1075 36.12 8.69 -73.95
N VAL A 1076 35.35 7.64 -74.31
CA VAL A 1076 35.09 6.29 -73.69
C VAL A 1076 34.09 6.36 -72.49
N VAL A 1077 32.88 5.76 -72.39
CA VAL A 1077 32.21 4.46 -72.82
C VAL A 1077 32.46 3.30 -71.81
N ALA A 1078 31.52 2.45 -71.32
CA ALA A 1078 30.09 2.09 -71.52
C ALA A 1078 29.41 1.81 -70.13
N LEU A 1079 28.10 1.62 -69.87
CA LEU A 1079 26.84 1.21 -70.59
C LEU A 1079 26.45 -0.30 -70.46
N ALA A 1080 25.19 -0.60 -70.04
CA ALA A 1080 24.48 -1.91 -69.92
C ALA A 1080 24.82 -2.82 -68.71
N ALA A 1081 24.01 -3.81 -68.25
CA ALA A 1081 22.55 -4.06 -68.22
C ALA A 1081 22.24 -5.35 -67.37
N GLY A 1082 20.96 -5.67 -67.05
CA GLY A 1082 20.52 -7.08 -66.88
C GLY A 1082 19.97 -7.60 -65.52
N ILE A 1083 18.68 -7.35 -65.25
CA ILE A 1083 17.61 -8.34 -64.91
C ILE A 1083 17.87 -9.52 -63.91
N ALA A 1084 17.05 -9.53 -62.84
CA ALA A 1084 16.36 -10.66 -62.14
C ALA A 1084 16.93 -11.45 -60.93
N LEU A 1085 15.97 -11.67 -60.00
CA LEU A 1085 15.66 -12.84 -59.16
C LEU A 1085 16.35 -13.17 -57.81
N THR A 1086 15.50 -13.09 -56.76
CA THR A 1086 15.39 -13.97 -55.56
C THR A 1086 16.39 -13.98 -54.39
N ALA A 1087 15.80 -13.76 -53.20
CA ALA A 1087 15.86 -14.59 -51.98
C ALA A 1087 16.97 -14.44 -50.90
N ARG A 1088 16.46 -14.26 -49.67
CA ARG A 1088 16.90 -14.84 -48.37
C ARG A 1088 18.20 -14.39 -47.67
N ARG A 1089 17.94 -13.64 -46.57
CA ARG A 1089 18.34 -13.91 -45.16
C ARG A 1089 19.80 -13.73 -44.68
N LYS A 1090 19.85 -13.04 -43.51
CA LYS A 1090 20.70 -13.22 -42.31
C LYS A 1090 22.04 -12.44 -42.15
N ARG A 1091 21.96 -11.56 -41.14
CA ARG A 1091 22.88 -11.38 -39.98
C ARG A 1091 24.19 -10.58 -40.12
N ARG A 1092 24.29 -9.61 -39.19
CA ARG A 1092 25.46 -9.19 -38.38
C ARG A 1092 26.69 -8.61 -39.11
N ALA A 1093 27.04 -7.37 -38.77
CA ALA A 1093 27.65 -7.14 -37.45
C ALA A 1093 26.58 -6.58 -36.51
#